data_AF-A0A7X7UXX3-F1
#
_entry.id   AF-A0A7X7UXX3-F1
#
_cell.length_a   1.000
_cell.length_b   1.000
_cell.length_c   1.000
_cell.angle_alpha   90.00
_cell.angle_beta   90.00
_cell.angle_gamma   90.00
#
_symmetry.space_group_name_H-M   'P 1'
#
loop_
_entity.id
_entity.type
_entity.pdbx_description
1 polymer ?
#
loop_
_entity_poly.entity_id
_entity_poly.type
_entity_poly.pdbx_seq_one_letter_code
_entity_poly.pdbx_strand_id
1 'polypeptide(L)'
;MKFRIARFVLFVVVIFSFFGYYYNGMLKEILPGEDDAILKFHDVKIFSVDDDPWVVQLMEKMTVEEKIGQLIFPYASARNFSKEGKEYERLKELVQKYKVGGFCLFRGAVEEQVNLINELQSLSAIPLLFSADFENGVTQRIPGGTAFPTMMALGAADDVRLTRRMAEIIAGEAKALGIHQNYAPVSDVNNNPLNPIINTRSFGEDPLLVTRLSDAYIYGLQKGGIIATAKHFPGHGNTNIDSHSSLPVLDLSKKELKAVELKPFSSNIKHGVISVMVGHLGIKSYDKEILYPASLSKNIITGLLRNELKFTGLVVTDALNMYSITKNYSPGEAAVLAFEAGNDCLLFPESDIDTYSALLEAFNSGRISIGRIDQSVKKILIAKRWSGLDKYTPIDLGITKKNIGRAEYHFLARTIAEKSITLVKNNGNIIPVAPAPDKKIFHIALNDNENIGTSQKFSSYLTDRIESIKSFYVPSNYDKKNTPLLLDSLKDAGQILLSVYIRIKDGKGNLNLSSAQDELIKAVIDLKKPVVLLSHGNPYFLSGYPEVDAYICSYGDNTPSERALAQALFGEQEISGKLPVSIPNTGYVSGTSLNIQKSILTHSPQSLKSSQLKQLKKLDQIFKTAIADTAFPGAVLLVVKDGKIVHEKAYGNFTYDKKSPKMEVNTIFDLASVTKVIATTTAAMICVHRGLFNLEDKVSKYIPKFASHGKDEVRIKNLLLHNSGLPSFKPFHKKYSTANQVISDIYSTSLEYTTGTKTVYSDLGMITMGKVIEAVSGKSLDKFCNDEI
;
A
#
# COMPACT_ATOMS: atom_id res chain seq x y z
N MET A 1 16.38 27.86 62.85
CA MET A 1 17.21 27.14 61.85
C MET A 1 16.42 27.06 60.54
N LYS A 2 17.05 27.45 59.43
CA LYS A 2 16.48 27.60 58.08
C LYS A 2 15.75 26.32 57.61
N PHE A 3 14.53 26.44 57.08
CA PHE A 3 13.99 25.46 56.13
C PHE A 3 13.61 26.15 54.81
N ARG A 4 14.31 25.71 53.76
CA ARG A 4 14.18 26.13 52.36
C ARG A 4 12.83 25.66 51.80
N ILE A 5 12.12 26.58 51.15
CA ILE A 5 10.96 26.29 50.30
C ILE A 5 11.49 25.67 48.99
N ALA A 6 11.18 24.40 48.75
CA ALA A 6 11.34 23.77 47.44
C ALA A 6 10.06 24.02 46.63
N ARG A 7 10.20 24.72 45.51
CA ARG A 7 9.13 25.02 44.53
C ARG A 7 8.74 23.73 43.79
N PHE A 8 7.44 23.49 43.60
CA PHE A 8 6.96 22.58 42.56
C PHE A 8 6.21 23.38 41.50
N VAL A 9 6.72 23.29 40.28
CA VAL A 9 6.23 23.90 39.04
C VAL A 9 5.37 22.85 38.34
N LEU A 10 4.15 23.22 37.94
CA LEU A 10 3.35 22.42 37.02
C LEU A 10 4.00 22.50 35.64
N PHE A 11 4.62 21.40 35.19
CA PHE A 11 5.20 21.28 33.86
C PHE A 11 4.19 20.58 32.95
N VAL A 12 3.62 21.31 31.99
CA VAL A 12 3.12 20.71 30.75
C VAL A 12 4.32 20.64 29.82
N VAL A 13 5.01 19.49 29.79
CA VAL A 13 6.03 19.23 28.76
C VAL A 13 5.31 18.62 27.56
N VAL A 14 5.07 19.43 26.53
CA VAL A 14 4.91 18.90 25.17
C VAL A 14 6.32 18.81 24.58
N ILE A 15 6.92 17.62 24.62
CA ILE A 15 8.11 17.35 23.81
C ILE A 15 7.58 17.14 22.39
N PHE A 16 7.62 18.17 21.55
CA PHE A 16 7.73 17.93 20.11
C PHE A 16 9.12 17.36 19.88
N SER A 17 9.20 16.04 19.83
CA SER A 17 10.37 15.39 19.24
C SER A 17 10.48 15.89 17.80
N PHE A 18 11.69 16.31 17.45
CA PHE A 18 12.15 16.92 16.20
C PHE A 18 11.98 16.04 14.93
N PHE A 19 10.90 15.26 14.84
CA PHE A 19 10.61 14.41 13.69
C PHE A 19 9.67 15.08 12.67
N GLY A 20 8.77 15.98 13.09
CA GLY A 20 7.70 16.50 12.22
C GLY A 20 8.17 17.24 10.95
N TYR A 21 9.27 18.00 11.02
CA TYR A 21 9.78 18.76 9.86
C TYR A 21 10.50 17.85 8.84
N TYR A 22 11.27 16.87 9.33
CA TYR A 22 11.89 15.85 8.48
C TYR A 22 10.84 14.89 7.89
N TYR A 23 9.82 14.53 8.68
CA TYR A 23 8.74 13.64 8.27
C TYR A 23 7.82 14.29 7.22
N ASN A 24 7.47 15.58 7.35
CA ASN A 24 6.67 16.27 6.32
C ASN A 24 7.43 16.50 5.00
N GLY A 25 8.76 16.75 5.05
CA GLY A 25 9.59 16.80 3.84
C GLY A 25 9.68 15.44 3.15
N MET A 26 9.94 14.38 3.93
CA MET A 26 10.00 13.01 3.45
C MET A 26 8.65 12.51 2.91
N LEU A 27 7.53 12.84 3.57
CA LEU A 27 6.18 12.50 3.09
C LEU A 27 5.83 13.17 1.76
N LYS A 28 6.26 14.42 1.54
CA LYS A 28 6.07 15.13 0.25
C LYS A 28 6.90 14.52 -0.89
N GLU A 29 8.04 13.91 -0.61
CA GLU A 29 8.83 13.19 -1.61
C GLU A 29 8.29 11.78 -1.91
N ILE A 30 7.61 11.15 -0.95
CA ILE A 30 7.12 9.77 -1.08
C ILE A 30 5.69 9.73 -1.62
N LEU A 31 4.78 10.51 -1.03
CA LEU A 31 3.38 10.53 -1.44
C LEU A 31 3.20 11.55 -2.57
N PRO A 32 2.53 11.15 -3.67
CA PRO A 32 2.31 12.04 -4.79
C PRO A 32 1.30 13.15 -4.44
N GLY A 33 1.50 14.34 -5.00
CA GLY A 33 0.59 15.49 -4.90
C GLY A 33 -0.64 15.36 -5.81
N GLU A 34 -1.50 16.38 -5.89
CA GLU A 34 -2.67 16.33 -6.79
C GLU A 34 -2.29 16.42 -8.27
N ASP A 35 -1.31 17.24 -8.62
CA ASP A 35 -0.83 17.42 -10.01
C ASP A 35 -0.26 16.13 -10.63
N ASP A 36 0.17 15.20 -9.78
CA ASP A 36 0.73 13.90 -10.16
C ASP A 36 -0.30 12.93 -10.75
N ALA A 37 -1.59 13.29 -10.76
CA ALA A 37 -2.65 12.52 -11.41
C ALA A 37 -2.63 12.71 -12.95
N ILE A 38 -2.02 13.79 -13.44
CA ILE A 38 -1.91 14.08 -14.87
C ILE A 38 -0.64 13.40 -15.41
N LEU A 39 -0.82 12.39 -16.27
CA LEU A 39 0.28 11.68 -16.91
C LEU A 39 0.81 12.51 -18.10
N LYS A 40 2.02 13.06 -17.95
CA LYS A 40 2.69 13.86 -18.97
C LYS A 40 3.54 12.99 -19.90
N PHE A 41 2.90 12.21 -20.76
CA PHE A 41 3.61 11.26 -21.64
C PHE A 41 4.67 11.88 -22.55
N HIS A 42 4.61 13.19 -22.83
CA HIS A 42 5.65 13.90 -23.58
C HIS A 42 7.00 14.00 -22.83
N ASP A 43 7.01 13.87 -21.50
CA ASP A 43 8.23 13.91 -20.67
C ASP A 43 9.01 12.59 -20.69
N VAL A 44 8.39 11.50 -21.15
CA VAL A 44 9.04 10.19 -21.28
C VAL A 44 9.69 10.12 -22.66
N LYS A 45 10.98 9.79 -22.71
CA LYS A 45 11.65 9.51 -23.99
C LYS A 45 10.97 8.34 -24.68
N ILE A 46 10.22 8.64 -25.73
CA ILE A 46 9.50 7.65 -26.53
C ILE A 46 10.53 6.77 -27.24
N PHE A 47 10.31 5.46 -27.21
CA PHE A 47 11.09 4.51 -27.99
C PHE A 47 10.93 4.80 -29.48
N SER A 48 12.00 5.23 -30.14
CA SER A 48 12.04 5.46 -31.59
C SER A 48 12.91 4.41 -32.26
N VAL A 49 12.47 3.93 -33.42
CA VAL A 49 13.20 2.98 -34.26
C VAL A 49 14.05 3.64 -35.35
N ASP A 50 14.27 4.95 -35.23
CA ASP A 50 15.14 5.72 -36.11
C ASP A 50 16.59 5.22 -36.06
N ASP A 51 17.40 5.62 -37.04
CA ASP A 51 18.79 5.20 -37.19
C ASP A 51 19.69 5.83 -36.11
N ASP A 52 19.71 5.21 -34.92
CA ASP A 52 20.70 5.51 -33.88
C ASP A 52 22.09 5.05 -34.35
N PRO A 53 23.12 5.93 -34.36
CA PRO A 53 24.44 5.60 -34.88
C PRO A 53 25.13 4.41 -34.20
N TRP A 54 24.89 4.20 -32.90
CA TRP A 54 25.48 3.06 -32.18
C TRP A 54 24.84 1.76 -32.65
N VAL A 55 23.52 1.76 -32.87
CA VAL A 55 22.79 0.60 -33.38
C VAL A 55 23.23 0.26 -34.81
N VAL A 56 23.29 1.24 -35.71
CA VAL A 56 23.71 1.02 -37.10
C VAL A 56 25.12 0.44 -37.17
N GLN A 57 26.08 1.06 -36.49
CA GLN A 57 27.48 0.60 -36.48
C GLN A 57 27.65 -0.80 -35.89
N LEU A 58 26.83 -1.16 -34.89
CA LEU A 58 26.86 -2.48 -34.30
C LEU A 58 26.27 -3.52 -35.26
N MET A 59 25.11 -3.24 -35.86
CA MET A 59 24.46 -4.14 -36.82
C MET A 59 25.31 -4.43 -38.06
N GLU A 60 26.07 -3.45 -38.55
CA GLU A 60 27.00 -3.63 -39.68
C GLU A 60 28.13 -4.62 -39.38
N LYS A 61 28.50 -4.77 -38.11
CA LYS A 61 29.58 -5.67 -37.67
C LYS A 61 29.10 -7.07 -37.29
N MET A 62 27.80 -7.25 -37.10
CA MET A 62 27.24 -8.52 -36.65
C MET A 62 27.09 -9.52 -37.79
N THR A 63 27.50 -10.76 -37.55
CA THR A 63 27.16 -11.87 -38.46
C THR A 63 25.69 -12.27 -38.31
N VAL A 64 25.17 -13.08 -39.24
CA VAL A 64 23.77 -13.56 -39.14
C VAL A 64 23.57 -14.44 -37.92
N GLU A 65 24.57 -15.26 -37.57
CA GLU A 65 24.63 -16.09 -36.37
C GLU A 65 24.47 -15.25 -35.11
N GLU A 66 25.24 -14.14 -35.00
CA GLU A 66 25.14 -13.24 -33.86
C GLU A 66 23.77 -12.55 -33.80
N LYS A 67 23.22 -12.17 -34.96
CA LYS A 67 21.87 -11.59 -35.07
C LYS A 67 20.79 -12.57 -34.61
N ILE A 68 20.89 -13.85 -34.97
CA ILE A 68 19.97 -14.90 -34.50
C ILE A 68 20.09 -15.07 -32.99
N GLY A 69 21.31 -15.08 -32.46
CA GLY A 69 21.55 -15.09 -31.01
C GLY A 69 20.79 -14.00 -30.27
N GLN A 70 20.78 -12.78 -30.81
CA GLN A 70 20.08 -11.64 -30.20
C GLN A 70 18.57 -11.84 -30.03
N LEU A 71 17.94 -12.75 -30.76
CA LEU A 71 16.49 -13.02 -30.66
C LEU A 71 16.12 -13.85 -29.43
N ILE A 72 17.08 -14.51 -28.79
CA ILE A 72 16.85 -15.52 -27.76
C ILE A 72 17.07 -14.93 -26.37
N PHE A 73 16.09 -15.12 -25.47
CA PHE A 73 16.10 -14.62 -24.09
C PHE A 73 15.86 -15.77 -23.10
N PRO A 74 16.91 -16.51 -22.73
CA PRO A 74 16.81 -17.63 -21.79
C PRO A 74 16.50 -17.18 -20.36
N TYR A 75 16.14 -18.14 -19.52
CA TYR A 75 16.13 -17.91 -18.07
C TYR A 75 17.53 -17.94 -17.49
N ALA A 76 17.71 -17.15 -16.44
CA ALA A 76 18.89 -17.20 -15.58
C ALA A 76 18.45 -17.23 -14.10
N SER A 77 19.02 -18.15 -13.34
CA SER A 77 18.85 -18.19 -11.88
C SER A 77 20.17 -17.81 -11.21
N ALA A 78 20.15 -16.75 -10.41
CA ALA A 78 21.27 -16.36 -9.55
C ALA A 78 21.31 -17.10 -8.21
N ARG A 79 20.26 -17.88 -7.87
CA ARG A 79 20.23 -18.63 -6.61
C ARG A 79 21.43 -19.57 -6.49
N ASN A 80 22.18 -19.45 -5.40
CA ASN A 80 23.41 -20.21 -5.14
C ASN A 80 24.47 -20.03 -6.25
N PHE A 81 24.56 -18.83 -6.83
CA PHE A 81 25.50 -18.54 -7.91
C PHE A 81 26.95 -18.89 -7.51
N SER A 82 27.61 -19.69 -8.35
CA SER A 82 29.03 -20.02 -8.29
C SER A 82 29.57 -20.13 -9.72
N LYS A 83 30.84 -19.73 -9.91
CA LYS A 83 31.54 -19.84 -11.19
C LYS A 83 31.95 -21.28 -11.55
N GLU A 84 31.80 -22.24 -10.65
CA GLU A 84 31.98 -23.67 -10.94
C GLU A 84 30.64 -24.40 -11.19
N GLY A 85 29.51 -23.69 -11.10
CA GLY A 85 28.17 -24.27 -11.23
C GLY A 85 27.78 -24.59 -12.68
N LYS A 86 27.02 -25.68 -12.87
CA LYS A 86 26.48 -26.08 -14.19
C LYS A 86 25.63 -24.99 -14.84
N GLU A 87 24.84 -24.27 -14.04
CA GLU A 87 24.03 -23.15 -14.53
C GLU A 87 24.92 -22.03 -15.09
N TYR A 88 26.02 -21.69 -14.40
CA TYR A 88 26.94 -20.66 -14.87
C TYR A 88 27.62 -21.07 -16.18
N GLU A 89 28.10 -22.31 -16.32
CA GLU A 89 28.69 -22.77 -17.57
C GLU A 89 27.68 -22.73 -18.74
N ARG A 90 26.41 -23.08 -18.50
CA ARG A 90 25.34 -22.90 -19.51
C ARG A 90 25.21 -21.43 -19.91
N LEU A 91 25.07 -20.53 -18.93
CA LEU A 91 24.89 -19.09 -19.19
C LEU A 91 26.11 -18.49 -19.91
N LYS A 92 27.31 -18.89 -19.52
CA LYS A 92 28.56 -18.49 -20.17
C LYS A 92 28.63 -18.98 -21.62
N GLU A 93 28.25 -20.23 -21.91
CA GLU A 93 28.18 -20.72 -23.28
C GLU A 93 27.19 -19.90 -24.12
N LEU A 94 26.00 -19.63 -23.58
CA LEU A 94 24.97 -18.81 -24.24
C LEU A 94 25.47 -17.39 -24.56
N VAL A 95 26.23 -16.77 -23.66
CA VAL A 95 26.82 -15.44 -23.88
C VAL A 95 27.96 -15.49 -24.90
N GLN A 96 28.94 -16.39 -24.72
CA GLN A 96 30.19 -16.35 -25.48
C GLN A 96 30.07 -16.98 -26.86
N LYS A 97 29.31 -18.07 -27.00
CA LYS A 97 29.19 -18.83 -28.24
C LYS A 97 27.97 -18.42 -29.04
N TYR A 98 26.80 -18.37 -28.40
CA TYR A 98 25.52 -18.10 -29.08
C TYR A 98 25.13 -16.62 -29.10
N LYS A 99 25.86 -15.75 -28.39
CA LYS A 99 25.64 -14.29 -28.35
C LYS A 99 24.18 -13.94 -28.07
N VAL A 100 23.57 -14.53 -27.04
CA VAL A 100 22.16 -14.30 -26.73
C VAL A 100 21.82 -12.82 -26.49
N GLY A 101 20.57 -12.44 -26.74
CA GLY A 101 20.11 -11.05 -26.61
C GLY A 101 20.12 -10.55 -25.17
N GLY A 102 19.86 -11.44 -24.23
CA GLY A 102 19.73 -11.13 -22.81
C GLY A 102 19.20 -12.31 -22.02
N PHE A 103 18.79 -12.05 -20.78
CA PHE A 103 18.25 -13.06 -19.87
C PHE A 103 17.09 -12.50 -19.05
N CYS A 104 16.09 -13.33 -18.76
CA CYS A 104 15.13 -13.03 -17.70
C CYS A 104 15.53 -13.71 -16.39
N LEU A 105 15.65 -12.93 -15.32
CA LEU A 105 16.10 -13.36 -14.00
C LEU A 105 14.94 -13.82 -13.13
N PHE A 106 15.14 -14.94 -12.43
CA PHE A 106 14.05 -15.60 -11.70
C PHE A 106 14.25 -15.69 -10.18
N ARG A 107 15.46 -15.99 -9.68
CA ARG A 107 15.73 -16.17 -8.25
C ARG A 107 17.16 -15.78 -7.91
N GLY A 108 17.38 -15.40 -6.66
CA GLY A 108 18.70 -15.15 -6.07
C GLY A 108 18.63 -14.03 -5.04
N ALA A 109 19.57 -14.02 -4.09
CA ALA A 109 19.77 -12.86 -3.24
C ALA A 109 20.34 -11.68 -4.05
N VAL A 110 20.18 -10.45 -3.55
CA VAL A 110 20.68 -9.23 -4.20
C VAL A 110 22.15 -9.35 -4.63
N GLU A 111 23.00 -9.89 -3.77
CA GLU A 111 24.43 -10.04 -4.02
C GLU A 111 24.74 -11.07 -5.10
N GLU A 112 24.10 -12.24 -5.04
CA GLU A 112 24.26 -13.29 -6.05
C GLU A 112 23.86 -12.79 -7.45
N GLN A 113 22.77 -12.02 -7.52
CA GLN A 113 22.29 -11.46 -8.77
C GLN A 113 23.22 -10.40 -9.34
N VAL A 114 23.64 -9.43 -8.52
CA VAL A 114 24.59 -8.39 -8.97
C VAL A 114 25.87 -9.02 -9.48
N ASN A 115 26.39 -10.02 -8.77
CA ASN A 115 27.59 -10.75 -9.17
C ASN A 115 27.39 -11.51 -10.49
N LEU A 116 26.27 -12.22 -10.66
CA LEU A 116 25.96 -12.92 -11.91
C LEU A 116 25.82 -11.94 -13.09
N ILE A 117 25.09 -10.84 -12.92
CA ILE A 117 24.89 -9.85 -14.00
C ILE A 117 26.23 -9.24 -14.42
N ASN A 118 27.03 -8.77 -13.45
CA ASN A 118 28.34 -8.18 -13.74
C ASN A 118 29.25 -9.19 -14.45
N GLU A 119 29.24 -10.45 -14.03
CA GLU A 119 30.01 -11.52 -14.68
C GLU A 119 29.57 -11.71 -16.13
N LEU A 120 28.27 -11.94 -16.38
CA LEU A 120 27.75 -12.19 -17.72
C LEU A 120 27.94 -10.97 -18.64
N GLN A 121 27.78 -9.74 -18.14
CA GLN A 121 28.08 -8.54 -18.92
C GLN A 121 29.56 -8.46 -19.29
N SER A 122 30.47 -8.84 -18.39
CA SER A 122 31.92 -8.82 -18.68
C SER A 122 32.34 -9.82 -19.75
N LEU A 123 31.58 -10.91 -19.92
CA LEU A 123 31.81 -11.94 -20.93
C LEU A 123 31.18 -11.61 -22.28
N SER A 124 30.26 -10.64 -22.32
CA SER A 124 29.46 -10.35 -23.51
C SER A 124 30.11 -9.31 -24.41
N ALA A 125 30.26 -9.64 -25.69
CA ALA A 125 30.72 -8.69 -26.71
C ALA A 125 29.64 -7.67 -27.08
N ILE A 126 28.36 -8.09 -27.00
CA ILE A 126 27.19 -7.26 -27.22
C ILE A 126 26.47 -7.15 -25.87
N PRO A 127 26.28 -5.94 -25.29
CA PRO A 127 25.68 -5.80 -23.96
C PRO A 127 24.36 -6.57 -23.81
N LEU A 128 24.16 -7.27 -22.70
CA LEU A 128 22.99 -8.11 -22.46
C LEU A 128 21.83 -7.29 -21.89
N LEU A 129 20.62 -7.52 -22.38
CA LEU A 129 19.40 -6.93 -21.82
C LEU A 129 18.80 -7.85 -20.74
N PHE A 130 18.93 -7.46 -19.48
CA PHE A 130 18.33 -8.22 -18.37
C PHE A 130 16.89 -7.80 -18.08
N SER A 131 16.01 -8.78 -17.91
CA SER A 131 14.60 -8.58 -17.56
C SER A 131 14.19 -9.36 -16.30
N ALA A 132 13.03 -9.04 -15.73
CA ALA A 132 12.43 -9.80 -14.63
C ALA A 132 10.92 -9.52 -14.52
N ASP A 133 10.18 -10.40 -13.81
CA ASP A 133 8.79 -10.13 -13.42
C ASP A 133 8.72 -9.46 -12.03
N PHE A 134 8.48 -8.15 -12.01
CA PHE A 134 8.25 -7.36 -10.79
C PHE A 134 6.89 -6.65 -10.87
N GLU A 135 5.80 -7.42 -10.88
CA GLU A 135 4.43 -6.91 -10.94
C GLU A 135 4.05 -6.15 -9.66
N ASN A 136 4.47 -6.66 -8.50
CA ASN A 136 4.19 -6.05 -7.20
C ASN A 136 5.47 -5.81 -6.37
N GLY A 137 6.56 -5.48 -7.08
CA GLY A 137 7.86 -5.16 -6.49
C GLY A 137 8.92 -6.22 -6.72
N VAL A 138 10.19 -5.85 -6.49
CA VAL A 138 11.34 -6.72 -6.82
C VAL A 138 11.38 -7.98 -5.96
N THR A 139 10.74 -7.94 -4.78
CA THR A 139 10.58 -9.07 -3.85
C THR A 139 9.82 -10.26 -4.44
N GLN A 140 9.11 -10.08 -5.55
CA GLN A 140 8.52 -11.19 -6.30
C GLN A 140 9.56 -12.24 -6.72
N ARG A 141 10.80 -11.82 -7.03
CA ARG A 141 11.90 -12.71 -7.42
C ARG A 141 13.11 -12.62 -6.49
N ILE A 142 13.37 -11.46 -5.89
CA ILE A 142 14.62 -11.12 -5.21
C ILE A 142 14.33 -10.72 -3.76
N PRO A 143 14.69 -11.55 -2.77
CA PRO A 143 14.51 -11.21 -1.37
C PRO A 143 15.24 -9.91 -0.99
N GLY A 144 14.62 -9.10 -0.13
CA GLY A 144 15.21 -7.88 0.42
C GLY A 144 14.68 -6.56 -0.16
N GLY A 145 13.90 -6.61 -1.25
CA GLY A 145 13.25 -5.43 -1.81
C GLY A 145 11.91 -5.07 -1.18
N THR A 146 11.28 -4.06 -1.77
CA THR A 146 9.95 -3.62 -1.31
C THR A 146 8.88 -4.52 -1.89
N ALA A 147 8.09 -5.15 -1.01
CA ALA A 147 6.87 -5.88 -1.39
C ALA A 147 5.68 -4.92 -1.38
N PHE A 148 5.01 -4.77 -2.52
CA PHE A 148 3.81 -3.95 -2.67
C PHE A 148 2.54 -4.81 -2.73
N PRO A 149 1.37 -4.22 -2.43
CA PRO A 149 0.06 -4.82 -2.71
C PRO A 149 -0.09 -5.26 -4.17
N THR A 150 -0.99 -6.22 -4.40
CA THR A 150 -1.28 -6.75 -5.74
C THR A 150 -1.93 -5.69 -6.64
N MET A 151 -1.96 -5.92 -7.94
CA MET A 151 -2.61 -5.01 -8.88
C MET A 151 -4.10 -4.83 -8.58
N MET A 152 -4.78 -5.89 -8.11
CA MET A 152 -6.19 -5.78 -7.72
C MET A 152 -6.37 -4.90 -6.49
N ALA A 153 -5.40 -4.88 -5.57
CA ALA A 153 -5.39 -3.93 -4.46
C ALA A 153 -5.24 -2.48 -4.96
N LEU A 154 -4.40 -2.23 -5.99
CA LEU A 154 -4.34 -0.92 -6.65
C LEU A 154 -5.68 -0.56 -7.31
N GLY A 155 -6.33 -1.54 -7.93
CA GLY A 155 -7.69 -1.40 -8.45
C GLY A 155 -8.70 -0.99 -7.39
N ALA A 156 -8.64 -1.61 -6.22
CA ALA A 156 -9.51 -1.31 -5.10
C ALA A 156 -9.25 0.07 -4.48
N ALA A 157 -7.98 0.49 -4.44
CA ALA A 157 -7.59 1.83 -4.00
C ALA A 157 -7.97 2.93 -5.01
N ASP A 158 -8.03 2.59 -6.30
CA ASP A 158 -8.38 3.48 -7.44
C ASP A 158 -7.67 4.84 -7.41
N ASP A 159 -6.34 4.83 -7.17
CA ASP A 159 -5.52 6.05 -7.10
C ASP A 159 -4.37 5.96 -8.11
N VAL A 160 -4.57 6.58 -9.27
CA VAL A 160 -3.60 6.69 -10.37
C VAL A 160 -2.23 7.17 -9.89
N ARG A 161 -2.22 8.08 -8.90
CA ARG A 161 -0.98 8.67 -8.40
C ARG A 161 -0.15 7.65 -7.61
N LEU A 162 -0.81 6.90 -6.74
CA LEU A 162 -0.15 5.83 -5.96
C LEU A 162 0.35 4.73 -6.88
N THR A 163 -0.44 4.34 -7.89
CA THR A 163 -0.04 3.37 -8.91
C THR A 163 1.21 3.82 -9.67
N ARG A 164 1.23 5.08 -10.16
CA ARG A 164 2.40 5.67 -10.81
C ARG A 164 3.61 5.65 -9.88
N ARG A 165 3.44 6.09 -8.64
CA ARG A 165 4.54 6.20 -7.67
C ARG A 165 5.12 4.84 -7.28
N MET A 166 4.27 3.83 -7.14
CA MET A 166 4.70 2.44 -6.94
C MET A 166 5.58 1.99 -8.11
N ALA A 167 5.15 2.21 -9.35
CA ALA A 167 5.93 1.84 -10.53
C ALA A 167 7.28 2.59 -10.62
N GLU A 168 7.34 3.88 -10.26
CA GLU A 168 8.61 4.63 -10.20
C GLU A 168 9.59 4.02 -9.18
N ILE A 169 9.10 3.59 -8.00
CA ILE A 169 9.94 2.93 -6.99
C ILE A 169 10.43 1.57 -7.50
N ILE A 170 9.53 0.78 -8.09
CA ILE A 170 9.89 -0.52 -8.68
C ILE A 170 10.96 -0.33 -9.76
N ALA A 171 10.85 0.71 -10.59
CA ALA A 171 11.87 1.02 -11.58
C ALA A 171 13.22 1.39 -10.94
N GLY A 172 13.22 2.18 -9.86
CA GLY A 172 14.41 2.52 -9.11
C GLY A 172 15.12 1.29 -8.52
N GLU A 173 14.36 0.39 -7.86
CA GLU A 173 14.90 -0.86 -7.32
C GLU A 173 15.39 -1.80 -8.43
N ALA A 174 14.61 -1.95 -9.51
CA ALA A 174 14.98 -2.78 -10.66
C ALA A 174 16.27 -2.29 -11.32
N LYS A 175 16.41 -0.97 -11.52
CA LYS A 175 17.62 -0.36 -12.08
C LYS A 175 18.84 -0.58 -11.18
N ALA A 176 18.67 -0.45 -9.86
CA ALA A 176 19.73 -0.74 -8.89
C ALA A 176 20.19 -2.20 -8.93
N LEU A 177 19.30 -3.11 -9.34
CA LEU A 177 19.56 -4.54 -9.53
C LEU A 177 20.11 -4.89 -10.91
N GLY A 178 20.33 -3.91 -11.80
CA GLY A 178 20.78 -4.17 -13.17
C GLY A 178 19.72 -4.71 -14.12
N ILE A 179 18.45 -4.59 -13.76
CA ILE A 179 17.32 -4.95 -14.62
C ILE A 179 16.99 -3.76 -15.52
N HIS A 180 16.72 -4.04 -16.79
CA HIS A 180 16.45 -3.04 -17.83
C HIS A 180 15.00 -3.10 -18.30
N GLN A 181 14.39 -4.29 -18.24
CA GLN A 181 13.00 -4.54 -18.64
C GLN A 181 12.22 -5.23 -17.53
N ASN A 182 11.05 -4.70 -17.21
CA ASN A 182 10.10 -5.32 -16.29
C ASN A 182 8.94 -5.90 -17.09
N TYR A 183 8.61 -7.16 -16.86
CA TYR A 183 7.45 -7.84 -17.44
C TYR A 183 6.17 -7.49 -16.67
N ALA A 184 5.87 -6.18 -16.63
CA ALA A 184 4.72 -5.57 -15.98
C ALA A 184 4.36 -4.24 -16.68
N PRO A 185 3.10 -3.78 -16.61
CA PRO A 185 2.00 -4.35 -15.83
C PRO A 185 1.20 -5.44 -16.56
N VAL A 186 0.52 -6.28 -15.78
CA VAL A 186 -0.61 -7.08 -16.28
C VAL A 186 -1.75 -6.13 -16.64
N SER A 187 -2.06 -6.05 -17.92
CA SER A 187 -3.06 -5.18 -18.55
C SER A 187 -4.31 -5.96 -18.97
N ASP A 188 -4.43 -7.20 -18.51
CA ASP A 188 -5.60 -8.04 -18.71
C ASP A 188 -6.80 -7.53 -17.90
N VAL A 189 -8.00 -7.61 -18.47
CA VAL A 189 -9.26 -7.31 -17.78
C VAL A 189 -9.83 -8.57 -17.14
N ASN A 190 -9.89 -8.65 -15.81
CA ASN A 190 -10.35 -9.84 -15.10
C ASN A 190 -11.89 -9.90 -15.01
N ASN A 191 -12.53 -10.07 -16.16
CA ASN A 191 -13.98 -10.20 -16.33
C ASN A 191 -14.49 -11.65 -16.16
N ASN A 192 -13.61 -12.62 -15.92
CA ASN A 192 -13.97 -14.00 -15.60
C ASN A 192 -13.52 -14.37 -14.18
N PRO A 193 -14.47 -14.53 -13.24
CA PRO A 193 -14.18 -14.90 -11.84
C PRO A 193 -13.47 -16.24 -11.66
N LEU A 194 -13.59 -17.14 -12.64
CA LEU A 194 -12.96 -18.47 -12.62
C LEU A 194 -11.54 -18.45 -13.19
N ASN A 195 -10.99 -17.29 -13.55
CA ASN A 195 -9.66 -17.19 -14.13
C ASN A 195 -8.57 -17.58 -13.11
N PRO A 196 -7.82 -18.67 -13.33
CA PRO A 196 -6.86 -19.18 -12.36
C PRO A 196 -5.51 -18.46 -12.36
N ILE A 197 -5.24 -17.64 -13.38
CA ILE A 197 -3.93 -17.04 -13.62
C ILE A 197 -3.95 -15.54 -13.34
N ILE A 198 -4.93 -14.81 -13.87
CA ILE A 198 -5.00 -13.35 -13.83
C ILE A 198 -5.48 -12.91 -12.45
N ASN A 199 -6.76 -13.08 -12.13
CA ASN A 199 -7.35 -12.83 -10.81
C ASN A 199 -6.73 -11.58 -10.15
N THR A 200 -6.10 -11.69 -8.96
CA THR A 200 -5.49 -10.56 -8.23
C THR A 200 -4.33 -9.85 -8.94
N ARG A 201 -3.79 -10.40 -10.03
CA ARG A 201 -2.76 -9.76 -10.88
C ARG A 201 -3.34 -8.73 -11.83
N SER A 202 -4.64 -8.71 -12.09
CA SER A 202 -5.30 -7.61 -12.81
C SER A 202 -5.75 -6.51 -11.86
N PHE A 203 -5.89 -5.30 -12.38
CA PHE A 203 -6.50 -4.18 -11.65
C PHE A 203 -8.01 -4.37 -11.41
N GLY A 204 -8.72 -5.22 -12.16
CA GLY A 204 -10.15 -5.43 -11.97
C GLY A 204 -10.88 -5.87 -13.23
N GLU A 205 -12.22 -5.80 -13.20
CA GLU A 205 -13.06 -6.23 -14.33
C GLU A 205 -13.51 -5.08 -15.25
N ASP A 206 -13.35 -3.82 -14.82
CA ASP A 206 -13.70 -2.65 -15.65
C ASP A 206 -12.55 -2.29 -16.59
N PRO A 207 -12.74 -2.33 -17.92
CA PRO A 207 -11.71 -1.95 -18.89
C PRO A 207 -11.18 -0.53 -18.69
N LEU A 208 -11.98 0.42 -18.21
CA LEU A 208 -11.55 1.80 -17.98
C LEU A 208 -10.66 1.93 -16.73
N LEU A 209 -10.94 1.15 -15.68
CA LEU A 209 -10.07 1.00 -14.50
C LEU A 209 -8.73 0.40 -14.88
N VAL A 210 -8.74 -0.73 -15.58
CA VAL A 210 -7.52 -1.39 -16.03
C VAL A 210 -6.71 -0.46 -16.93
N THR A 211 -7.36 0.24 -17.87
CA THR A 211 -6.70 1.19 -18.78
C THR A 211 -5.96 2.30 -18.03
N ARG A 212 -6.65 3.03 -17.14
CA ARG A 212 -6.03 4.19 -16.47
C ARG A 212 -4.89 3.80 -15.53
N LEU A 213 -5.03 2.66 -14.84
CA LEU A 213 -4.02 2.21 -13.89
C LEU A 213 -2.83 1.55 -14.59
N SER A 214 -3.05 0.79 -15.68
CA SER A 214 -1.94 0.23 -16.47
C SER A 214 -1.13 1.33 -17.16
N ASP A 215 -1.79 2.37 -17.70
CA ASP A 215 -1.12 3.55 -18.26
C ASP A 215 -0.25 4.27 -17.22
N ALA A 216 -0.76 4.46 -16.00
CA ALA A 216 -0.02 5.07 -14.89
C ALA A 216 1.20 4.25 -14.48
N TYR A 217 1.06 2.92 -14.44
CA TYR A 217 2.14 1.99 -14.11
C TYR A 217 3.23 1.99 -15.19
N ILE A 218 2.85 1.93 -16.47
CA ILE A 218 3.78 2.02 -17.61
C ILE A 218 4.55 3.33 -17.58
N TYR A 219 3.84 4.44 -17.37
CA TYR A 219 4.47 5.76 -17.25
C TYR A 219 5.52 5.78 -16.12
N GLY A 220 5.17 5.29 -14.93
CA GLY A 220 6.08 5.26 -13.78
C GLY A 220 7.34 4.42 -14.04
N LEU A 221 7.18 3.24 -14.66
CA LEU A 221 8.32 2.39 -15.00
C LEU A 221 9.25 3.07 -16.02
N GLN A 222 8.69 3.57 -17.13
CA GLN A 222 9.48 4.13 -18.22
C GLN A 222 10.13 5.46 -17.84
N LYS A 223 9.48 6.28 -17.00
CA LYS A 223 10.08 7.47 -16.41
C LYS A 223 11.25 7.13 -15.48
N GLY A 224 11.18 6.00 -14.78
CA GLY A 224 12.28 5.44 -13.99
C GLY A 224 13.41 4.81 -14.84
N GLY A 225 13.28 4.80 -16.17
CA GLY A 225 14.27 4.24 -17.08
C GLY A 225 14.20 2.72 -17.23
N ILE A 226 13.05 2.10 -16.91
CA ILE A 226 12.79 0.67 -17.08
C ILE A 226 11.77 0.45 -18.20
N ILE A 227 12.07 -0.46 -19.12
CA ILE A 227 11.15 -0.86 -20.18
C ILE A 227 9.94 -1.56 -19.53
N ALA A 228 8.76 -0.96 -19.70
CA ALA A 228 7.50 -1.58 -19.31
C ALA A 228 7.03 -2.55 -20.39
N THR A 229 6.36 -3.62 -19.96
CA THR A 229 5.84 -4.66 -20.86
C THR A 229 4.37 -4.92 -20.53
N ALA A 230 3.47 -4.43 -21.38
CA ALA A 230 2.04 -4.72 -21.22
C ALA A 230 1.77 -6.20 -21.56
N LYS A 231 1.10 -6.93 -20.67
CA LYS A 231 0.83 -8.37 -20.83
C LYS A 231 -0.56 -8.77 -20.30
N HIS A 232 -1.18 -9.84 -20.76
CA HIS A 232 -0.72 -10.77 -21.79
C HIS A 232 -1.58 -10.59 -23.04
N PHE A 233 -1.02 -9.94 -24.06
CA PHE A 233 -1.73 -9.64 -25.29
C PHE A 233 -2.19 -10.93 -26.00
N PRO A 234 -3.41 -11.00 -26.56
CA PRO A 234 -4.42 -9.94 -26.70
C PRO A 234 -5.46 -9.84 -25.58
N GLY A 235 -5.18 -10.36 -24.38
CA GLY A 235 -6.06 -10.31 -23.21
C GLY A 235 -6.35 -11.71 -22.67
N HIS A 236 -5.74 -12.08 -21.54
CA HIS A 236 -5.88 -13.41 -20.91
C HIS A 236 -6.95 -13.44 -19.81
N GLY A 237 -7.55 -12.29 -19.47
CA GLY A 237 -8.42 -12.14 -18.31
C GLY A 237 -9.77 -12.88 -18.37
N ASN A 238 -10.25 -13.24 -19.57
CA ASN A 238 -11.53 -13.93 -19.76
C ASN A 238 -11.42 -15.47 -19.90
N THR A 239 -10.25 -16.05 -19.63
CA THR A 239 -10.04 -17.50 -19.75
C THR A 239 -10.31 -18.22 -18.43
N ASN A 240 -10.86 -19.44 -18.47
CA ASN A 240 -11.07 -20.31 -17.30
C ASN A 240 -10.08 -21.51 -17.24
N ILE A 241 -9.12 -21.57 -18.16
CA ILE A 241 -8.13 -22.63 -18.29
C ILE A 241 -6.74 -22.05 -18.03
N ASP A 242 -5.90 -22.79 -17.30
CA ASP A 242 -4.50 -22.43 -17.09
C ASP A 242 -3.65 -22.81 -18.31
N SER A 243 -3.00 -21.83 -18.95
CA SER A 243 -2.07 -22.01 -20.08
C SER A 243 -0.85 -22.89 -19.77
N HIS A 244 -0.56 -23.13 -18.48
CA HIS A 244 0.43 -24.10 -18.02
C HIS A 244 -0.11 -25.55 -18.07
N SER A 245 -1.41 -25.74 -18.32
CA SER A 245 -2.07 -27.05 -18.34
C SER A 245 -2.71 -27.40 -19.69
N SER A 246 -3.19 -26.40 -20.45
CA SER A 246 -3.69 -26.56 -21.82
C SER A 246 -3.88 -25.20 -22.50
N LEU A 247 -4.06 -25.15 -23.83
CA LEU A 247 -4.23 -23.88 -24.56
C LEU A 247 -5.60 -23.24 -24.22
N PRO A 248 -5.65 -22.06 -23.56
CA PRO A 248 -6.91 -21.36 -23.33
C PRO A 248 -7.42 -20.75 -24.64
N VAL A 249 -8.74 -20.77 -24.85
CA VAL A 249 -9.36 -20.27 -26.09
C VAL A 249 -10.38 -19.18 -25.77
N LEU A 250 -10.28 -18.05 -26.45
CA LEU A 250 -11.29 -17.00 -26.44
C LEU A 250 -12.15 -17.06 -27.69
N ASP A 251 -13.45 -17.23 -27.47
CA ASP A 251 -14.49 -17.24 -28.50
C ASP A 251 -15.28 -15.93 -28.48
N LEU A 252 -14.56 -14.83 -28.72
CA LEU A 252 -15.12 -13.47 -28.73
C LEU A 252 -15.03 -12.89 -30.14
N SER A 253 -16.05 -12.14 -30.55
CA SER A 253 -15.99 -11.36 -31.78
C SER A 253 -14.89 -10.29 -31.70
N LYS A 254 -14.41 -9.83 -32.85
CA LYS A 254 -13.43 -8.73 -32.90
C LYS A 254 -13.93 -7.46 -32.20
N LYS A 255 -15.25 -7.21 -32.20
CA LYS A 255 -15.87 -6.06 -31.54
C LYS A 255 -15.80 -6.18 -30.02
N GLU A 256 -16.12 -7.35 -29.48
CA GLU A 256 -16.04 -7.63 -28.04
C GLU A 256 -14.59 -7.55 -27.54
N LEU A 257 -13.65 -8.17 -28.27
CA LEU A 257 -12.22 -8.05 -27.98
C LEU A 257 -11.76 -6.58 -27.95
N LYS A 258 -12.18 -5.76 -28.91
CA LYS A 258 -11.83 -4.33 -28.94
C LYS A 258 -12.46 -3.53 -27.80
N ALA A 259 -13.66 -3.89 -27.38
CA ALA A 259 -14.40 -3.17 -26.35
C ALA A 259 -13.86 -3.41 -24.94
N VAL A 260 -13.35 -4.62 -24.68
CA VAL A 260 -12.96 -5.06 -23.33
C VAL A 260 -11.47 -5.42 -23.30
N GLU A 261 -11.08 -6.49 -24.00
CA GLU A 261 -9.78 -7.16 -23.79
C GLU A 261 -8.60 -6.33 -24.34
N LEU A 262 -8.79 -5.73 -25.51
CA LEU A 262 -7.79 -4.88 -26.18
C LEU A 262 -7.85 -3.42 -25.74
N LYS A 263 -8.83 -3.04 -24.91
CA LYS A 263 -9.02 -1.65 -24.51
C LYS A 263 -7.80 -1.10 -23.75
N PRO A 264 -7.25 -1.81 -22.74
CA PRO A 264 -6.02 -1.37 -22.07
C PRO A 264 -4.83 -1.33 -23.04
N PHE A 265 -4.60 -2.40 -23.80
CA PHE A 265 -3.46 -2.48 -24.74
C PHE A 265 -3.48 -1.36 -25.78
N SER A 266 -4.65 -1.02 -26.32
CA SER A 266 -4.79 0.09 -27.29
C SER A 266 -4.39 1.42 -26.68
N SER A 267 -4.74 1.65 -25.40
CA SER A 267 -4.32 2.85 -24.66
C SER A 267 -2.82 2.82 -24.37
N ASN A 268 -2.30 1.70 -23.88
CA ASN A 268 -0.88 1.52 -23.56
C ASN A 268 0.01 1.78 -24.79
N ILE A 269 -0.39 1.27 -25.97
CA ILE A 269 0.30 1.51 -27.24
C ILE A 269 0.25 2.99 -27.62
N LYS A 270 -0.93 3.61 -27.56
CA LYS A 270 -1.10 5.04 -27.84
C LYS A 270 -0.26 5.92 -26.90
N HIS A 271 -0.07 5.50 -25.67
CA HIS A 271 0.73 6.18 -24.65
C HIS A 271 2.20 5.73 -24.60
N GLY A 272 2.65 4.99 -25.61
CA GLY A 272 4.07 4.71 -25.84
C GLY A 272 4.66 3.65 -24.93
N VAL A 273 3.90 2.59 -24.58
CA VAL A 273 4.48 1.38 -24.00
C VAL A 273 5.57 0.83 -24.93
N ILE A 274 6.74 0.50 -24.37
CA ILE A 274 7.90 0.08 -25.16
C ILE A 274 7.82 -1.39 -25.58
N SER A 275 7.26 -2.25 -24.71
CA SER A 275 7.15 -3.68 -24.98
C SER A 275 5.73 -4.22 -24.75
N VAL A 276 5.36 -5.24 -25.52
CA VAL A 276 4.13 -6.02 -25.36
C VAL A 276 4.50 -7.50 -25.32
N MET A 277 4.03 -8.20 -24.29
CA MET A 277 4.16 -9.65 -24.19
C MET A 277 2.91 -10.33 -24.72
N VAL A 278 3.11 -11.33 -25.58
CA VAL A 278 2.03 -12.08 -26.23
C VAL A 278 1.86 -13.43 -25.55
N GLY A 279 0.68 -13.64 -24.96
CA GLY A 279 0.34 -14.87 -24.24
C GLY A 279 0.12 -16.08 -25.16
N HIS A 280 0.04 -17.27 -24.56
CA HIS A 280 -0.30 -18.50 -25.26
C HIS A 280 -1.80 -18.80 -25.15
N LEU A 281 -2.62 -18.08 -25.91
CA LEU A 281 -4.07 -18.27 -25.99
C LEU A 281 -4.58 -18.27 -27.44
N GLY A 282 -5.56 -19.11 -27.77
CA GLY A 282 -6.17 -19.15 -29.10
C GLY A 282 -7.30 -18.14 -29.23
N ILE A 283 -7.33 -17.37 -30.33
CA ILE A 283 -8.36 -16.35 -30.59
C ILE A 283 -9.13 -16.68 -31.88
N LYS A 284 -10.31 -17.28 -31.74
CA LYS A 284 -11.09 -17.78 -32.88
C LYS A 284 -11.47 -16.71 -33.90
N SER A 285 -11.65 -15.47 -33.47
CA SER A 285 -12.03 -14.38 -34.38
C SER A 285 -10.91 -13.87 -35.28
N TYR A 286 -9.66 -14.26 -35.04
CA TYR A 286 -8.52 -13.97 -35.91
C TYR A 286 -8.03 -15.23 -36.64
N ASP A 287 -8.11 -16.39 -36.01
CA ASP A 287 -7.64 -17.67 -36.55
C ASP A 287 -8.82 -18.65 -36.73
N LYS A 288 -9.37 -18.71 -37.94
CA LYS A 288 -10.57 -19.50 -38.26
C LYS A 288 -10.30 -20.94 -38.69
N GLU A 289 -9.24 -21.16 -39.47
CA GLU A 289 -8.94 -22.47 -40.07
C GLU A 289 -8.04 -23.31 -39.15
N ILE A 290 -6.94 -22.71 -38.68
CA ILE A 290 -5.99 -23.33 -37.75
C ILE A 290 -5.85 -22.39 -36.55
N LEU A 291 -6.23 -22.88 -35.37
CA LEU A 291 -6.17 -22.11 -34.14
C LEU A 291 -4.76 -22.19 -33.54
N TYR A 292 -3.93 -21.19 -33.84
CA TYR A 292 -2.61 -21.05 -33.23
C TYR A 292 -2.71 -20.41 -31.84
N PRO A 293 -1.80 -20.74 -30.90
CA PRO A 293 -1.52 -19.86 -29.77
C PRO A 293 -1.16 -18.46 -30.28
N ALA A 294 -1.63 -17.40 -29.60
CA ALA A 294 -1.46 -16.02 -30.06
C ALA A 294 0.00 -15.65 -30.32
N SER A 295 0.93 -16.16 -29.53
CA SER A 295 2.37 -15.99 -29.71
C SER A 295 2.92 -16.62 -31.00
N LEU A 296 2.22 -17.57 -31.61
CA LEU A 296 2.60 -18.24 -32.86
C LEU A 296 1.74 -17.76 -34.06
N SER A 297 0.79 -16.86 -33.83
CA SER A 297 -0.19 -16.45 -34.84
C SER A 297 0.24 -15.16 -35.55
N LYS A 298 0.51 -15.27 -36.86
CA LYS A 298 0.77 -14.10 -37.72
C LYS A 298 -0.44 -13.17 -37.81
N ASN A 299 -1.66 -13.70 -37.76
CA ASN A 299 -2.88 -12.89 -37.80
C ASN A 299 -3.02 -12.02 -36.55
N ILE A 300 -2.60 -12.52 -35.39
CA ILE A 300 -2.67 -11.79 -34.13
C ILE A 300 -1.48 -10.83 -33.99
N ILE A 301 -0.26 -11.28 -34.22
CA ILE A 301 0.93 -10.43 -33.99
C ILE A 301 1.11 -9.44 -35.14
N THR A 302 1.24 -9.92 -36.37
CA THR A 302 1.43 -9.03 -37.52
C THR A 302 0.13 -8.33 -37.90
N GLY A 303 -0.98 -9.08 -38.01
CA GLY A 303 -2.28 -8.52 -38.39
C GLY A 303 -2.84 -7.55 -37.35
N LEU A 304 -3.13 -8.03 -36.14
CA LEU A 304 -3.76 -7.21 -35.11
C LEU A 304 -2.77 -6.23 -34.43
N LEU A 305 -1.71 -6.74 -33.79
CA LEU A 305 -0.84 -5.90 -32.96
C LEU A 305 -0.06 -4.87 -33.79
N ARG A 306 0.60 -5.31 -34.87
CA ARG A 306 1.43 -4.41 -35.70
C ARG A 306 0.58 -3.61 -36.70
N ASN A 307 -0.30 -4.24 -37.47
CA ASN A 307 -0.99 -3.55 -38.55
C ASN A 307 -2.25 -2.81 -38.10
N GLU A 308 -3.12 -3.40 -37.28
CA GLU A 308 -4.33 -2.72 -36.80
C GLU A 308 -4.02 -1.73 -35.66
N LEU A 309 -3.28 -2.15 -34.63
CA LEU A 309 -2.96 -1.31 -33.45
C LEU A 309 -1.71 -0.44 -33.63
N LYS A 310 -0.98 -0.59 -34.75
CA LYS A 310 0.20 0.23 -35.10
C LYS A 310 1.33 0.16 -34.07
N PHE A 311 1.48 -0.97 -33.37
CA PHE A 311 2.56 -1.14 -32.40
C PHE A 311 3.93 -1.31 -33.08
N THR A 312 4.86 -0.43 -32.73
CA THR A 312 6.22 -0.38 -33.29
C THR A 312 7.31 -0.86 -32.33
N GLY A 313 6.98 -1.03 -31.05
CA GLY A 313 7.90 -1.47 -30.00
C GLY A 313 8.34 -2.94 -30.09
N LEU A 314 8.88 -3.43 -28.97
CA LEU A 314 9.35 -4.81 -28.79
C LEU A 314 8.19 -5.76 -28.52
N VAL A 315 8.03 -6.78 -29.37
CA VAL A 315 7.10 -7.89 -29.14
C VAL A 315 7.88 -9.05 -28.51
N VAL A 316 7.48 -9.48 -27.32
CA VAL A 316 8.10 -10.61 -26.61
C VAL A 316 7.08 -11.74 -26.46
N THR A 317 7.51 -12.98 -26.65
CA THR A 317 6.63 -14.12 -26.33
C THR A 317 6.46 -14.24 -24.82
N ASP A 318 5.34 -14.81 -24.37
CA ASP A 318 5.35 -15.51 -23.09
C ASP A 318 6.33 -16.72 -23.15
N ALA A 319 6.55 -17.38 -22.02
CA ALA A 319 7.58 -18.41 -21.90
C ALA A 319 7.31 -19.61 -22.84
N LEU A 320 8.17 -19.81 -23.85
CA LEU A 320 8.00 -20.86 -24.87
C LEU A 320 8.13 -22.29 -24.33
N ASN A 321 8.68 -22.46 -23.13
CA ASN A 321 8.72 -23.73 -22.42
C ASN A 321 7.41 -24.08 -21.68
N MET A 322 6.37 -23.26 -21.79
CA MET A 322 5.06 -23.55 -21.24
C MET A 322 4.39 -24.72 -21.97
N TYR A 323 3.66 -25.53 -21.20
CA TYR A 323 3.02 -26.75 -21.70
C TYR A 323 2.05 -26.53 -22.88
N SER A 324 1.37 -25.39 -22.94
CA SER A 324 0.49 -25.04 -24.08
C SER A 324 1.23 -24.97 -25.42
N ILE A 325 2.54 -24.75 -25.41
CA ILE A 325 3.42 -24.78 -26.57
C ILE A 325 4.07 -26.17 -26.71
N THR A 326 4.81 -26.61 -25.69
CA THR A 326 5.69 -27.79 -25.78
C THR A 326 4.95 -29.11 -26.02
N LYS A 327 3.65 -29.17 -25.71
CA LYS A 327 2.81 -30.33 -26.03
C LYS A 327 2.64 -30.57 -27.53
N ASN A 328 2.57 -29.50 -28.33
CA ASN A 328 2.15 -29.57 -29.72
C ASN A 328 3.25 -29.18 -30.72
N TYR A 329 4.32 -28.55 -30.24
CA TYR A 329 5.40 -28.02 -31.09
C TYR A 329 6.75 -28.43 -30.50
N SER A 330 7.69 -28.81 -31.37
CA SER A 330 9.09 -28.96 -30.95
C SER A 330 9.68 -27.60 -30.56
N PRO A 331 10.72 -27.56 -29.71
CA PRO A 331 11.34 -26.30 -29.29
C PRO A 331 11.74 -25.40 -30.47
N GLY A 332 12.39 -25.99 -31.49
CA GLY A 332 12.83 -25.28 -32.69
C GLY A 332 11.67 -24.76 -33.55
N GLU A 333 10.65 -25.59 -33.82
CA GLU A 333 9.53 -25.17 -34.66
C GLU A 333 8.67 -24.10 -33.96
N ALA A 334 8.44 -24.21 -32.65
CA ALA A 334 7.75 -23.20 -31.88
C ALA A 334 8.45 -21.84 -31.97
N ALA A 335 9.78 -21.82 -31.84
CA ALA A 335 10.58 -20.61 -31.95
C ALA A 335 10.52 -19.98 -33.36
N VAL A 336 10.64 -20.79 -34.40
CA VAL A 336 10.57 -20.32 -35.80
C VAL A 336 9.19 -19.75 -36.10
N LEU A 337 8.10 -20.45 -35.74
CA LEU A 337 6.72 -19.95 -35.91
C LEU A 337 6.48 -18.65 -35.14
N ALA A 338 6.94 -18.56 -33.90
CA ALA A 338 6.84 -17.33 -33.11
C ALA A 338 7.56 -16.16 -33.79
N PHE A 339 8.76 -16.40 -34.31
CA PHE A 339 9.54 -15.36 -34.98
C PHE A 339 8.90 -14.91 -36.31
N GLU A 340 8.41 -15.85 -37.11
CA GLU A 340 7.67 -15.62 -38.36
C GLU A 340 6.36 -14.86 -38.13
N ALA A 341 5.66 -15.16 -37.03
CA ALA A 341 4.44 -14.45 -36.64
C ALA A 341 4.71 -12.97 -36.34
N GLY A 342 5.93 -12.65 -35.89
CA GLY A 342 6.41 -11.29 -35.73
C GLY A 342 6.97 -10.97 -34.34
N ASN A 343 7.25 -11.95 -33.49
CA ASN A 343 7.92 -11.70 -32.20
C ASN A 343 9.37 -11.25 -32.41
N ASP A 344 9.85 -10.34 -31.56
CA ASP A 344 11.21 -9.84 -31.55
C ASP A 344 12.08 -10.62 -30.55
N CYS A 345 11.55 -10.89 -29.35
CA CYS A 345 12.25 -11.62 -28.28
C CYS A 345 11.56 -12.96 -27.98
N LEU A 346 12.30 -14.07 -28.09
CA LEU A 346 11.84 -15.42 -27.80
C LEU A 346 12.22 -15.78 -26.35
N LEU A 347 11.24 -15.68 -25.46
CA LEU A 347 11.44 -15.83 -24.02
C LEU A 347 11.36 -17.31 -23.60
N PHE A 348 12.32 -17.75 -22.80
CA PHE A 348 12.34 -19.08 -22.16
C PHE A 348 12.05 -20.22 -23.14
N PRO A 349 12.86 -20.40 -24.19
CA PRO A 349 12.76 -21.61 -25.00
C PRO A 349 12.95 -22.86 -24.12
N GLU A 350 12.28 -23.96 -24.49
CA GLU A 350 12.48 -25.25 -23.82
C GLU A 350 13.91 -25.77 -24.00
N SER A 351 14.52 -25.49 -25.16
CA SER A 351 15.92 -25.75 -25.47
C SER A 351 16.54 -24.55 -26.19
N ASP A 352 17.50 -23.90 -25.55
CA ASP A 352 18.19 -22.72 -26.10
C ASP A 352 18.94 -23.04 -27.41
N ILE A 353 19.61 -24.21 -27.45
CA ILE A 353 20.47 -24.63 -28.55
C ILE A 353 19.63 -25.08 -29.76
N ASP A 354 18.55 -25.82 -29.54
CA ASP A 354 17.66 -26.25 -30.63
C ASP A 354 16.94 -25.05 -31.23
N THR A 355 16.57 -24.08 -30.39
CA THR A 355 15.98 -22.80 -30.83
C THR A 355 16.94 -22.04 -31.74
N TYR A 356 18.19 -21.87 -31.31
CA TYR A 356 19.22 -21.23 -32.13
C TYR A 356 19.44 -21.95 -33.46
N SER A 357 19.59 -23.28 -33.41
CA SER A 357 19.87 -24.11 -34.58
C SER A 357 18.72 -24.06 -35.60
N ALA A 358 17.48 -24.13 -35.13
CA ALA A 358 16.29 -24.07 -35.98
C ALA A 358 16.12 -22.70 -36.65
N LEU A 359 16.40 -21.59 -35.94
CA LEU A 359 16.38 -20.25 -36.54
C LEU A 359 17.45 -20.09 -37.63
N LEU A 360 18.65 -20.63 -37.39
CA LEU A 360 19.74 -20.62 -38.37
C LEU A 360 19.41 -21.47 -39.60
N GLU A 361 18.84 -22.66 -39.40
CA GLU A 361 18.36 -23.52 -40.49
C GLU A 361 17.22 -22.86 -41.29
N ALA A 362 16.26 -22.24 -40.59
CA ALA A 362 15.17 -21.51 -41.22
C ALA A 362 15.68 -20.30 -42.03
N PHE A 363 16.75 -19.63 -41.59
CA PHE A 363 17.43 -18.61 -42.39
C PHE A 363 18.12 -19.22 -43.62
N ASN A 364 18.95 -20.26 -43.42
CA ASN A 364 19.73 -20.89 -44.49
C ASN A 364 18.85 -21.52 -45.59
N SER A 365 17.67 -22.01 -45.22
CA SER A 365 16.68 -22.56 -46.16
C SER A 365 15.84 -21.48 -46.86
N GLY A 366 15.95 -20.21 -46.45
CA GLY A 366 15.16 -19.10 -46.98
C GLY A 366 13.75 -18.96 -46.40
N ARG A 367 13.38 -19.77 -45.40
CA ARG A 367 12.11 -19.65 -44.65
C ARG A 367 12.03 -18.29 -43.92
N ILE A 368 13.15 -17.84 -43.37
CA ILE A 368 13.29 -16.51 -42.75
C ILE A 368 14.24 -15.64 -43.58
N SER A 369 13.84 -14.40 -43.86
CA SER A 369 14.69 -13.43 -44.55
C SER A 369 15.61 -12.66 -43.60
N ILE A 370 16.76 -12.21 -44.10
CA ILE A 370 17.66 -11.32 -43.35
C ILE A 370 16.97 -10.01 -42.94
N GLY A 371 16.09 -9.46 -43.78
CA GLY A 371 15.35 -8.23 -43.46
C GLY A 371 14.44 -8.39 -42.24
N ARG A 372 13.82 -9.58 -42.06
CA ARG A 372 13.02 -9.89 -40.88
C ARG A 372 13.89 -9.97 -39.63
N ILE A 373 15.07 -10.60 -39.71
CA ILE A 373 16.08 -10.67 -38.64
C ILE A 373 16.54 -9.27 -38.25
N ASP A 374 17.00 -8.48 -39.22
CA ASP A 374 17.50 -7.12 -39.02
C ASP A 374 16.46 -6.22 -38.36
N GLN A 375 15.18 -6.35 -38.74
CA GLN A 375 14.09 -5.60 -38.11
C GLN A 375 13.98 -5.85 -36.60
N SER A 376 14.05 -7.11 -36.16
CA SER A 376 13.95 -7.44 -34.72
C SER A 376 15.23 -7.07 -33.98
N VAL A 377 16.38 -7.40 -34.55
CA VAL A 377 17.69 -7.09 -33.93
C VAL A 377 17.84 -5.58 -33.75
N LYS A 378 17.47 -4.76 -34.74
CA LYS A 378 17.47 -3.29 -34.62
C LYS A 378 16.71 -2.84 -33.38
N LYS A 379 15.48 -3.34 -33.18
CA LYS A 379 14.65 -2.98 -32.02
C LYS A 379 15.26 -3.40 -30.70
N ILE A 380 15.84 -4.60 -30.63
CA ILE A 380 16.51 -5.11 -29.43
C ILE A 380 17.72 -4.24 -29.09
N LEU A 381 18.52 -3.86 -30.08
CA LEU A 381 19.64 -2.95 -29.89
C LEU A 381 19.18 -1.54 -29.49
N ILE A 382 18.10 -1.01 -30.07
CA ILE A 382 17.50 0.27 -29.63
C ILE A 382 17.04 0.17 -28.17
N ALA A 383 16.43 -0.94 -27.76
CA ALA A 383 16.03 -1.12 -26.38
C ALA A 383 17.24 -1.13 -25.43
N LYS A 384 18.33 -1.81 -25.82
CA LYS A 384 19.61 -1.77 -25.08
C LYS A 384 20.15 -0.35 -24.99
N ARG A 385 20.14 0.39 -26.10
CA ARG A 385 20.56 1.79 -26.18
C ARG A 385 19.71 2.71 -25.29
N TRP A 386 18.39 2.55 -25.31
CA TRP A 386 17.45 3.31 -24.49
C TRP A 386 17.68 3.05 -23.00
N SER A 387 17.99 1.81 -22.62
CA SER A 387 18.36 1.42 -21.26
C SER A 387 19.79 1.82 -20.86
N GLY A 388 20.57 2.45 -21.74
CA GLY A 388 21.93 2.94 -21.47
C GLY A 388 23.03 1.88 -21.52
N LEU A 389 22.78 0.71 -22.11
CA LEU A 389 23.74 -0.38 -22.19
C LEU A 389 24.92 -0.11 -23.13
N ASP A 390 24.84 0.88 -24.01
CA ASP A 390 25.97 1.35 -24.83
C ASP A 390 27.11 1.94 -24.00
N LYS A 391 26.81 2.33 -22.75
CA LYS A 391 27.76 2.85 -21.76
C LYS A 391 27.64 2.09 -20.44
N TYR A 392 27.46 0.77 -20.53
CA TYR A 392 27.32 -0.07 -19.35
C TYR A 392 28.51 0.11 -18.40
N THR A 393 28.20 0.23 -17.12
CA THR A 393 29.16 0.19 -16.02
C THR A 393 28.77 -0.93 -15.06
N PRO A 394 29.73 -1.72 -14.54
CA PRO A 394 29.44 -2.74 -13.53
C PRO A 394 28.64 -2.18 -12.36
N ILE A 395 27.68 -2.97 -11.89
CA ILE A 395 26.76 -2.60 -10.81
C ILE A 395 27.51 -2.62 -9.48
N ASP A 396 27.40 -1.55 -8.70
CA ASP A 396 28.00 -1.43 -7.38
C ASP A 396 27.06 -1.99 -6.30
N LEU A 397 27.45 -3.11 -5.68
CA LEU A 397 26.67 -3.78 -4.65
C LEU A 397 26.38 -2.92 -3.42
N GLY A 398 27.32 -2.05 -3.03
CA GLY A 398 27.17 -1.16 -1.88
C GLY A 398 26.10 -0.09 -2.12
N ILE A 399 26.03 0.44 -3.34
CA ILE A 399 24.97 1.36 -3.78
C ILE A 399 23.64 0.60 -3.91
N THR A 400 23.64 -0.59 -4.52
CA THR A 400 22.44 -1.42 -4.68
C THR A 400 21.78 -1.72 -3.34
N LYS A 401 22.55 -2.18 -2.33
CA LYS A 401 22.03 -2.49 -0.99
C LYS A 401 21.41 -1.27 -0.27
N LYS A 402 21.82 -0.04 -0.61
CA LYS A 402 21.24 1.21 -0.05
C LYS A 402 19.95 1.65 -0.75
N ASN A 403 19.76 1.24 -2.00
CA ASN A 403 18.65 1.69 -2.85
C ASN A 403 17.48 0.71 -2.94
N ILE A 404 17.58 -0.45 -2.30
CA ILE A 404 16.55 -1.49 -2.26
C ILE A 404 15.95 -1.56 -0.85
N GLY A 405 14.64 -1.77 -0.75
CA GLY A 405 13.95 -2.01 0.52
C GLY A 405 13.99 -0.82 1.48
N ARG A 406 14.04 0.41 0.94
CA ARG A 406 14.13 1.62 1.77
C ARG A 406 12.85 1.78 2.60
N ALA A 407 12.99 2.27 3.84
CA ALA A 407 11.86 2.44 4.77
C ALA A 407 10.72 3.30 4.19
N GLU A 408 11.08 4.31 3.40
CA GLU A 408 10.16 5.16 2.64
C GLU A 408 9.32 4.40 1.59
N TYR A 409 9.89 3.39 0.94
CA TYR A 409 9.15 2.57 -0.04
C TYR A 409 8.13 1.69 0.66
N HIS A 410 8.49 1.13 1.82
CA HIS A 410 7.56 0.40 2.68
C HIS A 410 6.42 1.28 3.21
N PHE A 411 6.66 2.58 3.40
CA PHE A 411 5.61 3.52 3.76
C PHE A 411 4.57 3.65 2.63
N LEU A 412 4.99 3.83 1.37
CA LEU A 412 4.07 3.85 0.23
C LEU A 412 3.30 2.52 0.10
N ALA A 413 4.00 1.39 0.21
CA ALA A 413 3.37 0.06 0.16
C ALA A 413 2.27 -0.09 1.22
N ARG A 414 2.52 0.44 2.43
CA ARG A 414 1.52 0.50 3.50
C ARG A 414 0.35 1.41 3.12
N THR A 415 0.59 2.63 2.64
CA THR A 415 -0.49 3.54 2.24
C THR A 415 -1.40 2.95 1.17
N ILE A 416 -0.83 2.26 0.17
CA ILE A 416 -1.61 1.54 -0.84
C ILE A 416 -2.45 0.45 -0.20
N ALA A 417 -1.86 -0.36 0.68
CA ALA A 417 -2.57 -1.43 1.37
C ALA A 417 -3.74 -0.87 2.20
N GLU A 418 -3.51 0.18 2.98
CA GLU A 418 -4.49 0.89 3.79
C GLU A 418 -5.68 1.37 2.94
N LYS A 419 -5.42 2.05 1.81
CA LYS A 419 -6.47 2.50 0.87
C LYS A 419 -7.20 1.37 0.13
N SER A 420 -6.56 0.21 -0.01
CA SER A 420 -7.12 -0.92 -0.77
C SER A 420 -8.10 -1.78 0.01
N ILE A 421 -8.06 -1.76 1.35
CA ILE A 421 -8.92 -2.64 2.16
C ILE A 421 -10.39 -2.33 1.86
N THR A 422 -11.12 -3.36 1.45
CA THR A 422 -12.51 -3.22 0.99
C THR A 422 -13.43 -4.06 1.85
N LEU A 423 -14.34 -3.40 2.56
CA LEU A 423 -15.45 -4.05 3.26
C LEU A 423 -16.64 -4.14 2.30
N VAL A 424 -17.04 -5.37 1.98
CA VAL A 424 -18.10 -5.67 1.01
C VAL A 424 -19.43 -5.89 1.71
N LYS A 425 -19.41 -6.57 2.86
CA LYS A 425 -20.59 -6.93 3.65
C LYS A 425 -20.30 -6.71 5.14
N ASN A 426 -21.27 -6.17 5.89
CA ASN A 426 -21.15 -5.96 7.34
C ASN A 426 -22.50 -5.99 8.07
N ASN A 427 -23.18 -7.13 8.01
CA ASN A 427 -24.46 -7.32 8.71
C ASN A 427 -24.24 -7.23 10.22
N GLY A 428 -25.13 -6.53 10.92
CA GLY A 428 -25.05 -6.36 12.38
C GLY A 428 -23.91 -5.47 12.86
N ASN A 429 -23.21 -4.76 11.96
CA ASN A 429 -22.10 -3.86 12.27
C ASN A 429 -21.01 -4.52 13.13
N ILE A 430 -20.65 -5.76 12.79
CA ILE A 430 -19.69 -6.58 13.55
C ILE A 430 -18.22 -6.24 13.25
N ILE A 431 -17.98 -5.37 12.26
CA ILE A 431 -16.73 -4.64 12.01
C ILE A 431 -16.97 -3.14 12.28
N PRO A 432 -16.09 -2.45 13.05
CA PRO A 432 -14.87 -2.97 13.67
C PRO A 432 -15.11 -4.02 14.77
N VAL A 433 -14.18 -4.96 14.88
CA VAL A 433 -14.11 -5.96 15.94
C VAL A 433 -13.78 -5.23 17.25
N ALA A 434 -14.77 -5.10 18.13
CA ALA A 434 -14.58 -4.53 19.46
C ALA A 434 -14.20 -5.63 20.47
N PRO A 435 -13.18 -5.41 21.33
CA PRO A 435 -12.95 -6.27 22.48
C PRO A 435 -14.12 -6.11 23.46
N ALA A 436 -14.68 -7.23 23.92
CA ALA A 436 -15.67 -7.24 25.00
C ALA A 436 -15.27 -8.33 26.00
N PRO A 437 -15.34 -8.07 27.33
CA PRO A 437 -14.88 -9.00 28.37
C PRO A 437 -15.43 -10.42 28.24
N ASP A 438 -16.66 -10.55 27.74
CA ASP A 438 -17.37 -11.83 27.63
C ASP A 438 -17.38 -12.41 26.20
N LYS A 439 -16.82 -11.69 25.21
CA LYS A 439 -16.86 -12.11 23.80
C LYS A 439 -15.62 -12.91 23.44
N LYS A 440 -15.75 -14.25 23.40
CA LYS A 440 -14.70 -15.15 22.89
C LYS A 440 -14.59 -15.01 21.37
N ILE A 441 -13.46 -14.52 20.88
CA ILE A 441 -13.17 -14.41 19.44
C ILE A 441 -12.24 -15.56 19.06
N PHE A 442 -12.61 -16.28 18.01
CA PHE A 442 -11.79 -17.34 17.44
C PHE A 442 -11.36 -16.98 16.03
N HIS A 443 -10.15 -17.35 15.66
CA HIS A 443 -9.62 -17.17 14.31
C HIS A 443 -9.32 -18.53 13.70
N ILE A 444 -9.72 -18.75 12.45
CA ILE A 444 -9.42 -19.95 11.68
C ILE A 444 -8.75 -19.49 10.39
N ALA A 445 -7.52 -19.93 10.16
CA ALA A 445 -6.74 -19.62 8.98
C ALA A 445 -6.67 -20.84 8.05
N LEU A 446 -7.33 -20.74 6.90
CA LEU A 446 -7.38 -21.75 5.84
C LEU A 446 -6.29 -21.44 4.81
N ASN A 447 -5.30 -22.33 4.72
CA ASN A 447 -4.14 -22.16 3.84
C ASN A 447 -4.28 -23.03 2.59
N ASP A 448 -3.90 -22.51 1.43
CA ASP A 448 -3.79 -23.25 0.17
C ASP A 448 -2.57 -24.19 0.08
N ASN A 449 -1.86 -24.36 1.18
CA ASN A 449 -0.62 -25.09 1.26
C ASN A 449 -0.45 -25.73 2.65
N GLU A 450 0.54 -26.60 2.79
CA GLU A 450 0.81 -27.30 4.05
C GLU A 450 1.61 -26.46 5.06
N ASN A 451 2.19 -25.32 4.64
CA ASN A 451 2.99 -24.46 5.48
C ASN A 451 2.11 -23.54 6.35
N ILE A 452 2.02 -23.91 7.63
CA ILE A 452 1.32 -23.19 8.68
C ILE A 452 1.82 -21.74 8.83
N GLY A 453 3.10 -21.48 8.54
CA GLY A 453 3.71 -20.15 8.62
C GLY A 453 3.10 -19.08 7.74
N THR A 454 2.34 -19.47 6.70
CA THR A 454 1.69 -18.54 5.75
C THR A 454 0.81 -17.52 6.46
N SER A 455 0.06 -17.94 7.49
CA SER A 455 -0.94 -17.11 8.16
C SER A 455 -0.59 -16.75 9.60
N GLN A 456 0.54 -17.23 10.12
CA GLN A 456 0.98 -16.96 11.50
C GLN A 456 1.20 -15.47 11.75
N LYS A 457 1.70 -14.74 10.75
CA LYS A 457 1.98 -13.31 10.88
C LYS A 457 0.69 -12.51 11.09
N PHE A 458 -0.33 -12.74 10.28
CA PHE A 458 -1.63 -12.12 10.49
C PHE A 458 -2.25 -12.52 11.83
N SER A 459 -2.20 -13.80 12.21
CA SER A 459 -2.67 -14.25 13.54
C SER A 459 -2.00 -13.47 14.68
N SER A 460 -0.68 -13.20 14.57
CA SER A 460 0.03 -12.39 15.57
C SER A 460 -0.50 -10.96 15.66
N TYR A 461 -0.85 -10.34 14.52
CA TYR A 461 -1.48 -9.02 14.52
C TYR A 461 -2.85 -8.99 15.19
N LEU A 462 -3.61 -10.10 15.12
CA LEU A 462 -4.88 -10.23 15.83
C LEU A 462 -4.62 -10.37 17.35
N THR A 463 -3.71 -11.25 17.76
CA THR A 463 -3.39 -11.48 19.18
C THR A 463 -2.74 -10.29 19.86
N ASP A 464 -1.97 -9.48 19.13
CA ASP A 464 -1.39 -8.21 19.62
C ASP A 464 -2.46 -7.18 20.02
N ARG A 465 -3.69 -7.34 19.51
CA ARG A 465 -4.83 -6.47 19.82
C ARG A 465 -5.76 -7.11 20.84
N ILE A 466 -6.00 -8.41 20.72
CA ILE A 466 -6.81 -9.19 21.67
C ILE A 466 -6.08 -10.51 21.97
N GLU A 467 -5.39 -10.55 23.11
CA GLU A 467 -4.59 -11.70 23.55
C GLU A 467 -5.42 -13.00 23.67
N SER A 468 -6.71 -12.89 23.98
CA SER A 468 -7.61 -14.03 24.14
C SER A 468 -8.04 -14.68 22.82
N ILE A 469 -7.67 -14.13 21.66
CA ILE A 469 -7.96 -14.75 20.35
C ILE A 469 -7.21 -16.07 20.24
N LYS A 470 -7.97 -17.17 20.11
CA LYS A 470 -7.42 -18.48 19.78
C LYS A 470 -7.41 -18.67 18.26
N SER A 471 -6.25 -18.95 17.69
CA SER A 471 -6.06 -19.19 16.25
C SER A 471 -5.89 -20.67 15.94
N PHE A 472 -6.64 -21.16 14.97
CA PHE A 472 -6.53 -22.50 14.40
C PHE A 472 -6.00 -22.42 12.96
N TYR A 473 -5.11 -23.34 12.59
CA TYR A 473 -4.51 -23.36 11.26
C TYR A 473 -4.95 -24.62 10.51
N VAL A 474 -5.47 -24.43 9.31
CA VAL A 474 -6.07 -25.48 8.49
C VAL A 474 -5.30 -25.56 7.16
N PRO A 475 -4.34 -26.49 7.03
CA PRO A 475 -3.56 -26.64 5.81
C PRO A 475 -4.41 -27.22 4.66
N SER A 476 -3.87 -27.20 3.43
CA SER A 476 -4.56 -27.74 2.25
C SER A 476 -4.89 -29.23 2.35
N ASN A 477 -4.10 -30.00 3.10
CA ASN A 477 -4.24 -31.44 3.32
C ASN A 477 -5.03 -31.78 4.61
N TYR A 478 -5.87 -30.86 5.10
CA TYR A 478 -6.66 -31.04 6.31
C TYR A 478 -7.52 -32.32 6.30
N ASP A 479 -7.41 -33.14 7.35
CA ASP A 479 -8.25 -34.32 7.55
C ASP A 479 -9.60 -33.93 8.17
N LYS A 480 -10.68 -34.16 7.43
CA LYS A 480 -12.07 -33.89 7.85
C LYS A 480 -12.49 -34.60 9.14
N LYS A 481 -11.78 -35.64 9.58
CA LYS A 481 -12.01 -36.28 10.89
C LYS A 481 -11.77 -35.33 12.06
N ASN A 482 -11.00 -34.25 11.86
CA ASN A 482 -10.74 -33.24 12.88
C ASN A 482 -11.84 -32.18 12.99
N THR A 483 -12.78 -32.13 12.03
CA THR A 483 -13.85 -31.13 11.98
C THR A 483 -14.69 -31.11 13.28
N PRO A 484 -15.16 -32.26 13.83
CA PRO A 484 -15.95 -32.24 15.05
C PRO A 484 -15.22 -31.65 16.27
N LEU A 485 -13.92 -31.93 16.42
CA LEU A 485 -13.10 -31.39 17.52
C LEU A 485 -12.92 -29.87 17.42
N LEU A 486 -12.73 -29.37 16.19
CA LEU A 486 -12.62 -27.93 15.96
C LEU A 486 -13.96 -27.24 16.24
N LEU A 487 -15.09 -27.79 15.75
CA LEU A 487 -16.41 -27.23 16.01
C LEU A 487 -16.78 -27.23 17.50
N ASP A 488 -16.39 -28.27 18.25
CA ASP A 488 -16.60 -28.33 19.70
C ASP A 488 -15.91 -27.16 20.42
N SER A 489 -14.70 -26.81 19.99
CA SER A 489 -13.94 -25.66 20.53
C SER A 489 -14.60 -24.30 20.23
N LEU A 490 -15.49 -24.22 19.24
CA LEU A 490 -16.14 -22.99 18.77
C LEU A 490 -17.56 -22.79 19.34
N LYS A 491 -18.09 -23.73 20.14
CA LYS A 491 -19.47 -23.66 20.68
C LYS A 491 -19.77 -22.37 21.44
N ASP A 492 -18.78 -21.86 22.18
CA ASP A 492 -18.87 -20.62 22.96
C ASP A 492 -18.39 -19.38 22.20
N ALA A 493 -18.12 -19.48 20.89
CA ALA A 493 -17.65 -18.34 20.12
C ALA A 493 -18.69 -17.21 20.12
N GLY A 494 -18.26 -16.01 20.49
CA GLY A 494 -19.03 -14.77 20.32
C GLY A 494 -18.83 -14.15 18.94
N GLN A 495 -17.73 -14.48 18.25
CA GLN A 495 -17.46 -14.15 16.84
C GLN A 495 -16.34 -15.05 16.32
N ILE A 496 -16.40 -15.38 15.04
CA ILE A 496 -15.41 -16.22 14.35
C ILE A 496 -14.84 -15.42 13.17
N LEU A 497 -13.51 -15.33 13.09
CA LEU A 497 -12.77 -14.74 11.99
C LEU A 497 -12.25 -15.89 11.10
N LEU A 498 -12.72 -15.97 9.86
CA LEU A 498 -12.29 -16.96 8.88
C LEU A 498 -11.35 -16.32 7.86
N SER A 499 -10.05 -16.55 7.98
CA SER A 499 -9.07 -16.10 6.98
C SER A 499 -8.86 -17.14 5.90
N VAL A 500 -9.03 -16.75 4.64
CA VAL A 500 -8.78 -17.60 3.46
C VAL A 500 -7.56 -17.11 2.71
N TYR A 501 -6.53 -17.97 2.61
CA TYR A 501 -5.29 -17.72 1.90
C TYR A 501 -5.22 -18.59 0.63
N ILE A 502 -5.92 -18.16 -0.43
CA ILE A 502 -5.69 -18.71 -1.77
C ILE A 502 -4.79 -17.76 -2.54
N ARG A 503 -3.55 -18.18 -2.75
CA ARG A 503 -2.55 -17.43 -3.52
C ARG A 503 -2.68 -17.80 -4.99
N ILE A 504 -2.74 -16.77 -5.83
CA ILE A 504 -2.68 -16.89 -7.29
C ILE A 504 -1.21 -17.01 -7.68
N LYS A 505 -0.85 -18.10 -8.34
CA LYS A 505 0.51 -18.37 -8.81
C LYS A 505 0.43 -19.06 -10.17
N ASP A 506 1.31 -18.65 -11.07
CA ASP A 506 1.48 -19.29 -12.37
C ASP A 506 1.67 -20.81 -12.21
N GLY A 507 0.94 -21.59 -13.00
CA GLY A 507 0.99 -23.06 -13.02
C GLY A 507 0.29 -23.77 -11.86
N LYS A 508 -0.37 -23.06 -10.94
CA LYS A 508 -1.11 -23.69 -9.83
C LYS A 508 -2.44 -24.30 -10.30
N GLY A 509 -3.11 -23.71 -11.29
CA GLY A 509 -4.38 -24.18 -11.86
C GLY A 509 -5.61 -24.23 -10.94
N ASN A 510 -5.47 -24.18 -9.61
CA ASN A 510 -6.58 -24.32 -8.66
C ASN A 510 -6.82 -23.05 -7.82
N LEU A 511 -8.04 -22.51 -7.93
CA LEU A 511 -8.56 -21.37 -7.17
C LEU A 511 -9.34 -21.76 -5.91
N ASN A 512 -9.58 -23.06 -5.71
CA ASN A 512 -10.50 -23.54 -4.71
C ASN A 512 -9.78 -24.10 -3.49
N LEU A 513 -10.49 -24.07 -2.36
CA LEU A 513 -10.15 -24.80 -1.16
C LEU A 513 -10.30 -26.32 -1.40
N SER A 514 -9.66 -27.13 -0.56
CA SER A 514 -9.93 -28.57 -0.58
C SER A 514 -11.36 -28.86 -0.13
N SER A 515 -11.92 -30.02 -0.51
CA SER A 515 -13.29 -30.40 -0.10
C SER A 515 -13.45 -30.43 1.42
N ALA A 516 -12.42 -30.86 2.15
CA ALA A 516 -12.43 -30.87 3.61
C ALA A 516 -12.45 -29.45 4.22
N GLN A 517 -11.77 -28.49 3.59
CA GLN A 517 -11.81 -27.07 4.01
C GLN A 517 -13.17 -26.43 3.70
N ASP A 518 -13.76 -26.75 2.54
CA ASP A 518 -15.10 -26.28 2.16
C ASP A 518 -16.18 -26.81 3.13
N GLU A 519 -16.16 -28.11 3.43
CA GLU A 519 -17.04 -28.74 4.43
C GLU A 519 -16.90 -28.07 5.81
N LEU A 520 -15.66 -27.73 6.22
CA LEU A 520 -15.40 -27.05 7.49
C LEU A 520 -16.03 -25.64 7.53
N ILE A 521 -15.89 -24.83 6.46
CA ILE A 521 -16.49 -23.48 6.44
C ILE A 521 -18.02 -23.58 6.60
N LYS A 522 -18.66 -24.47 5.84
CA LYS A 522 -20.12 -24.67 5.92
C LYS A 522 -20.55 -25.08 7.33
N ALA A 523 -19.83 -26.01 7.94
CA ALA A 523 -20.12 -26.43 9.31
C ALA A 523 -19.90 -25.32 10.35
N VAL A 524 -18.92 -24.42 10.15
CA VAL A 524 -18.72 -23.25 11.00
C VAL A 524 -19.88 -22.25 10.87
N ILE A 525 -20.35 -21.99 9.64
CA ILE A 525 -21.51 -21.13 9.38
C ILE A 525 -22.78 -21.70 10.02
N ASP A 526 -22.93 -23.03 10.03
CA ASP A 526 -24.07 -23.71 10.65
C ASP A 526 -24.10 -23.64 12.18
N LEU A 527 -23.01 -23.22 12.84
CA LEU A 527 -23.03 -22.91 14.28
C LEU A 527 -23.88 -21.66 14.60
N LYS A 528 -24.29 -20.89 13.58
CA LYS A 528 -25.08 -19.65 13.71
C LYS A 528 -24.45 -18.64 14.66
N LYS A 529 -23.10 -18.60 14.69
CA LYS A 529 -22.31 -17.56 15.37
C LYS A 529 -21.98 -16.45 14.38
N PRO A 530 -21.70 -15.22 14.82
CA PRO A 530 -21.26 -14.16 13.92
C PRO A 530 -19.94 -14.53 13.22
N VAL A 531 -19.96 -14.64 11.89
CA VAL A 531 -18.80 -15.00 11.07
C VAL A 531 -18.33 -13.82 10.23
N VAL A 532 -17.04 -13.48 10.34
CA VAL A 532 -16.35 -12.55 9.45
C VAL A 532 -15.45 -13.36 8.53
N LEU A 533 -15.71 -13.30 7.22
CA LEU A 533 -14.86 -13.92 6.22
C LEU A 533 -13.83 -12.89 5.70
N LEU A 534 -12.55 -13.26 5.77
CA LEU A 534 -11.40 -12.43 5.42
C LEU A 534 -10.70 -13.03 4.20
N SER A 535 -10.73 -12.36 3.05
CA SER A 535 -9.99 -12.81 1.86
C SER A 535 -8.63 -12.12 1.76
N HIS A 536 -7.56 -12.93 1.78
CA HIS A 536 -6.17 -12.50 1.58
C HIS A 536 -5.69 -12.65 0.14
N GLY A 537 -6.61 -12.74 -0.83
CA GLY A 537 -6.26 -12.98 -2.22
C GLY A 537 -7.51 -12.92 -3.09
N ASN A 538 -7.90 -14.06 -3.65
CA ASN A 538 -9.07 -14.18 -4.51
C ASN A 538 -10.35 -13.59 -3.85
N PRO A 539 -10.96 -12.51 -4.40
CA PRO A 539 -12.11 -11.84 -3.80
C PRO A 539 -13.45 -12.57 -4.02
N TYR A 540 -13.46 -13.67 -4.79
CA TYR A 540 -14.70 -14.34 -5.17
C TYR A 540 -15.25 -15.31 -4.11
N PHE A 541 -14.56 -15.53 -2.98
CA PHE A 541 -14.99 -16.51 -1.96
C PHE A 541 -16.39 -16.27 -1.41
N LEU A 542 -16.84 -15.02 -1.33
CA LEU A 542 -18.19 -14.72 -0.87
C LEU A 542 -19.27 -15.37 -1.76
N SER A 543 -18.98 -15.68 -3.03
CA SER A 543 -19.89 -16.43 -3.90
C SER A 543 -20.24 -17.82 -3.36
N GLY A 544 -19.32 -18.48 -2.64
CA GLY A 544 -19.52 -19.82 -2.10
C GLY A 544 -20.13 -19.82 -0.69
N TYR A 545 -20.07 -18.67 0.00
CA TYR A 545 -20.48 -18.52 1.40
C TYR A 545 -21.25 -17.20 1.63
N PRO A 546 -22.32 -16.92 0.86
CA PRO A 546 -23.05 -15.65 0.96
C PRO A 546 -23.70 -15.41 2.33
N GLU A 547 -23.83 -16.45 3.16
CA GLU A 547 -24.47 -16.44 4.48
C GLU A 547 -23.63 -15.78 5.58
N VAL A 548 -22.31 -15.60 5.39
CA VAL A 548 -21.44 -14.98 6.41
C VAL A 548 -21.88 -13.55 6.75
N ASP A 549 -21.72 -13.12 8.00
CA ASP A 549 -22.24 -11.83 8.45
C ASP A 549 -21.44 -10.64 7.90
N ALA A 550 -20.12 -10.78 7.79
CA ALA A 550 -19.26 -9.76 7.20
C ALA A 550 -18.21 -10.35 6.24
N TYR A 551 -17.82 -9.56 5.23
CA TYR A 551 -16.81 -9.94 4.24
C TYR A 551 -15.89 -8.76 3.92
N ILE A 552 -14.58 -8.98 4.03
CA ILE A 552 -13.54 -7.97 3.81
C ILE A 552 -12.37 -8.56 3.01
N CYS A 553 -11.84 -7.76 2.09
CA CYS A 553 -10.78 -8.16 1.16
C CYS A 553 -9.52 -7.32 1.37
N SER A 554 -8.35 -7.98 1.37
CA SER A 554 -7.03 -7.34 1.32
C SER A 554 -6.27 -7.61 0.02
N TYR A 555 -6.82 -8.47 -0.85
CA TYR A 555 -6.32 -8.81 -2.20
C TYR A 555 -4.90 -9.41 -2.28
N GLY A 556 -4.27 -9.69 -1.13
CA GLY A 556 -2.94 -10.27 -1.03
C GLY A 556 -2.55 -10.60 0.41
N ASP A 557 -1.57 -11.48 0.54
CA ASP A 557 -1.04 -12.01 1.80
C ASP A 557 0.32 -11.40 2.19
N ASN A 558 0.73 -10.33 1.51
CA ASN A 558 1.98 -9.66 1.86
C ASN A 558 1.83 -8.83 3.15
N THR A 559 2.98 -8.49 3.74
CA THR A 559 3.03 -7.82 5.04
C THR A 559 2.27 -6.48 5.10
N PRO A 560 2.36 -5.58 4.11
CA PRO A 560 1.51 -4.39 4.05
C PRO A 560 0.01 -4.71 4.07
N SER A 561 -0.47 -5.63 3.22
CA SER A 561 -1.88 -6.02 3.12
C SER A 561 -2.42 -6.65 4.40
N GLU A 562 -1.71 -7.61 4.99
CA GLU A 562 -2.11 -8.25 6.25
C GLU A 562 -2.17 -7.26 7.41
N ARG A 563 -1.19 -6.33 7.48
CA ARG A 563 -1.15 -5.31 8.53
C ARG A 563 -2.32 -4.34 8.38
N ALA A 564 -2.56 -3.84 7.17
CA ALA A 564 -3.68 -2.95 6.88
C ALA A 564 -5.01 -3.66 7.21
N LEU A 565 -5.19 -4.91 6.79
CA LEU A 565 -6.41 -5.65 7.13
C LEU A 565 -6.61 -5.76 8.64
N ALA A 566 -5.57 -6.08 9.42
CA ALA A 566 -5.66 -6.11 10.86
C ALA A 566 -6.04 -4.73 11.44
N GLN A 567 -5.42 -3.65 10.96
CA GLN A 567 -5.77 -2.28 11.39
C GLN A 567 -7.23 -1.94 11.07
N ALA A 568 -7.72 -2.30 9.88
CA ALA A 568 -9.09 -2.08 9.45
C ALA A 568 -10.09 -2.88 10.31
N LEU A 569 -9.80 -4.15 10.59
CA LEU A 569 -10.66 -4.99 11.42
C LEU A 569 -10.91 -4.39 12.79
N PHE A 570 -9.93 -3.70 13.38
CA PHE A 570 -10.07 -3.07 14.70
C PHE A 570 -10.35 -1.56 14.62
N GLY A 571 -10.69 -1.02 13.45
CA GLY A 571 -11.07 0.38 13.28
C GLY A 571 -9.93 1.39 13.44
N GLU A 572 -8.68 0.93 13.43
CA GLU A 572 -7.48 1.77 13.60
C GLU A 572 -7.14 2.60 12.36
N GLN A 573 -7.80 2.29 11.25
CA GLN A 573 -7.76 3.03 10.01
C GLN A 573 -9.14 3.14 9.37
N GLU A 574 -9.26 4.06 8.42
CA GLU A 574 -10.42 4.12 7.54
C GLU A 574 -10.45 2.89 6.62
N ILE A 575 -11.65 2.40 6.32
CA ILE A 575 -11.88 1.44 5.24
C ILE A 575 -12.55 2.21 4.11
N SER A 576 -11.85 2.35 2.99
CA SER A 576 -12.29 3.15 1.84
C SER A 576 -12.17 2.45 0.49
N GLY A 577 -11.63 1.22 0.47
CA GLY A 577 -11.43 0.47 -0.75
C GLY A 577 -12.76 0.13 -1.43
N LYS A 578 -12.72 0.05 -2.76
CA LYS A 578 -13.86 -0.32 -3.59
C LYS A 578 -13.60 -1.68 -4.20
N LEU A 579 -14.62 -2.52 -4.26
CA LEU A 579 -14.51 -3.83 -4.86
C LEU A 579 -14.20 -3.67 -6.36
N PRO A 580 -13.06 -4.15 -6.89
CA PRO A 580 -12.68 -3.92 -8.29
C PRO A 580 -13.34 -4.91 -9.28
N VAL A 581 -14.14 -5.84 -8.76
CA VAL A 581 -14.79 -6.94 -9.48
C VAL A 581 -16.20 -7.19 -8.93
N SER A 582 -17.08 -7.80 -9.71
CA SER A 582 -18.39 -8.27 -9.26
C SER A 582 -18.25 -9.68 -8.68
N ILE A 583 -18.91 -9.96 -7.57
CA ILE A 583 -18.86 -11.30 -6.95
C ILE A 583 -20.10 -12.10 -7.43
N PRO A 584 -19.91 -13.20 -8.19
CA PRO A 584 -21.02 -14.01 -8.68
C PRO A 584 -21.92 -14.53 -7.57
N ASN A 585 -23.17 -14.82 -7.91
CA ASN A 585 -24.18 -15.34 -6.96
C ASN A 585 -24.39 -14.45 -5.72
N THR A 586 -23.94 -13.20 -5.79
CA THR A 586 -24.20 -12.15 -4.81
C THR A 586 -24.76 -10.92 -5.53
N GLY A 587 -25.30 -9.98 -4.77
CA GLY A 587 -25.72 -8.67 -5.31
C GLY A 587 -24.58 -7.64 -5.39
N TYR A 588 -23.34 -8.02 -5.06
CA TYR A 588 -22.22 -7.09 -4.96
C TYR A 588 -21.48 -6.98 -6.30
N VAL A 589 -21.57 -5.79 -6.90
CA VAL A 589 -20.95 -5.46 -8.19
C VAL A 589 -19.64 -4.68 -8.00
N SER A 590 -18.82 -4.61 -9.04
CA SER A 590 -17.66 -3.72 -9.06
C SER A 590 -18.05 -2.27 -8.68
N GLY A 591 -17.22 -1.63 -7.86
CA GLY A 591 -17.46 -0.34 -7.21
C GLY A 591 -18.12 -0.42 -5.83
N THR A 592 -18.61 -1.58 -5.40
CA THR A 592 -19.19 -1.78 -4.05
C THR A 592 -18.20 -1.37 -2.97
N SER A 593 -18.65 -0.59 -2.00
CA SER A 593 -17.84 -0.18 -0.85
C SER A 593 -18.71 0.16 0.36
N LEU A 594 -18.36 -0.41 1.52
CA LEU A 594 -18.89 0.00 2.82
C LEU A 594 -17.80 0.78 3.56
N ASN A 595 -17.90 2.10 3.52
CA ASN A 595 -16.92 2.98 4.16
C ASN A 595 -17.07 2.93 5.69
N ILE A 596 -15.95 2.71 6.38
CA ILE A 596 -15.86 2.83 7.84
C ILE A 596 -14.86 3.92 8.16
N GLN A 597 -15.31 4.96 8.85
CA GLN A 597 -14.42 5.99 9.38
C GLN A 597 -13.52 5.41 10.46
N LYS A 598 -12.27 5.89 10.51
CA LYS A 598 -11.33 5.53 11.56
C LYS A 598 -11.93 5.82 12.94
N SER A 599 -11.99 4.81 13.80
CA SER A 599 -12.37 4.96 15.20
C SER A 599 -11.11 5.23 16.04
N ILE A 600 -11.08 6.35 16.76
CA ILE A 600 -9.85 6.92 17.36
C ILE A 600 -9.41 6.17 18.64
N LEU A 601 -10.18 5.22 19.15
CA LEU A 601 -9.91 4.60 20.45
C LEU A 601 -10.00 3.07 20.39
N THR A 602 -8.84 2.41 20.41
CA THR A 602 -8.74 0.97 20.72
C THR A 602 -8.11 0.74 22.10
N HIS A 603 -8.66 -0.14 22.92
CA HIS A 603 -8.04 -0.48 24.21
C HIS A 603 -6.83 -1.37 23.99
N SER A 604 -5.64 -0.99 24.49
CA SER A 604 -4.45 -1.86 24.45
C SER A 604 -3.45 -1.50 25.57
N PRO A 605 -3.62 -2.05 26.78
CA PRO A 605 -2.75 -1.78 27.93
C PRO A 605 -1.30 -2.31 27.78
N GLN A 606 -1.03 -3.19 26.81
CA GLN A 606 0.20 -3.99 26.75
C GLN A 606 1.36 -3.37 25.94
N SER A 607 1.16 -2.22 25.29
CA SER A 607 2.22 -1.55 24.51
C SER A 607 3.26 -0.80 25.35
N LEU A 608 3.15 -0.83 26.68
CA LEU A 608 4.01 -0.07 27.59
C LEU A 608 5.14 -0.93 28.17
N LYS A 609 6.37 -0.43 28.07
CA LYS A 609 7.54 -1.00 28.76
C LYS A 609 7.32 -0.96 30.28
N SER A 610 7.95 -1.85 31.04
CA SER A 610 7.81 -1.95 32.50
C SER A 610 8.11 -0.63 33.24
N SER A 611 9.00 0.20 32.68
CA SER A 611 9.30 1.55 33.18
C SER A 611 8.13 2.53 33.05
N GLN A 612 7.34 2.41 31.98
CA GLN A 612 6.15 3.24 31.73
C GLN A 612 4.98 2.80 32.64
N LEU A 613 4.81 1.49 32.90
CA LEU A 613 3.84 0.99 33.87
C LEU A 613 4.12 1.50 35.30
N LYS A 614 5.39 1.61 35.69
CA LYS A 614 5.78 2.22 36.98
C LYS A 614 5.46 3.72 37.04
N GLN A 615 5.48 4.43 35.90
CA GLN A 615 5.08 5.84 35.83
C GLN A 615 3.56 6.01 35.94
N LEU A 616 2.76 5.13 35.32
CA LEU A 616 1.30 5.17 35.45
C LEU A 616 0.82 5.00 36.90
N LYS A 617 1.49 4.15 37.69
CA LYS A 617 1.20 4.01 39.13
C LYS A 617 1.39 5.30 39.93
N LYS A 618 2.21 6.25 39.46
CA LYS A 618 2.35 7.57 40.10
C LYS A 618 1.14 8.46 39.87
N LEU A 619 0.42 8.29 38.75
CA LEU A 619 -0.79 9.06 38.43
C LEU A 619 -1.91 8.78 39.43
N ASP A 620 -2.06 7.52 39.85
CA ASP A 620 -3.01 7.14 40.90
C ASP A 620 -2.80 7.94 42.20
N GLN A 621 -1.54 8.15 42.59
CA GLN A 621 -1.21 8.89 43.80
C GLN A 621 -1.50 10.39 43.65
N ILE A 622 -1.28 10.96 42.46
CA ILE A 622 -1.57 12.36 42.16
C ILE A 622 -3.07 12.62 42.29
N PHE A 623 -3.91 11.79 41.66
CA PHE A 623 -5.37 11.94 41.73
C PHE A 623 -5.91 11.77 43.15
N LYS A 624 -5.39 10.80 43.91
CA LYS A 624 -5.75 10.64 45.33
C LYS A 624 -5.38 11.87 46.17
N THR A 625 -4.21 12.44 45.93
CA THR A 625 -3.73 13.63 46.66
C THR A 625 -4.57 14.86 46.28
N ALA A 626 -4.83 15.07 44.99
CA ALA A 626 -5.66 16.18 44.51
C ALA A 626 -7.10 16.14 45.07
N ILE A 627 -7.70 14.95 45.18
CA ILE A 627 -9.01 14.78 45.82
C ILE A 627 -8.93 15.07 47.32
N ALA A 628 -7.88 14.59 48.00
CA ALA A 628 -7.67 14.85 49.43
C ALA A 628 -7.46 16.34 49.73
N ASP A 629 -6.76 17.05 48.85
CA ASP A 629 -6.52 18.49 48.93
C ASP A 629 -7.74 19.32 48.47
N THR A 630 -8.87 18.66 48.20
CA THR A 630 -10.14 19.26 47.75
C THR A 630 -10.05 20.02 46.42
N ALA A 631 -9.07 19.71 45.57
CA ALA A 631 -8.93 20.31 44.24
C ALA A 631 -10.12 19.99 43.32
N PHE A 632 -10.68 18.78 43.43
CA PHE A 632 -11.92 18.34 42.80
C PHE A 632 -12.49 17.12 43.55
N PRO A 633 -13.80 16.86 43.51
CA PRO A 633 -14.41 15.75 44.24
C PRO A 633 -14.16 14.37 43.61
N GLY A 634 -13.95 14.32 42.30
CA GLY A 634 -13.69 13.12 41.53
C GLY A 634 -13.31 13.44 40.09
N ALA A 635 -12.76 12.44 39.40
CA ALA A 635 -12.32 12.57 38.02
C ALA A 635 -12.24 11.20 37.31
N VAL A 636 -12.25 11.23 35.98
CA VAL A 636 -11.91 10.09 35.12
C VAL A 636 -10.64 10.44 34.35
N LEU A 637 -9.62 9.59 34.45
CA LEU A 637 -8.35 9.73 33.73
C LEU A 637 -8.34 8.76 32.55
N LEU A 638 -8.20 9.31 31.34
CA LEU A 638 -7.94 8.56 30.12
C LEU A 638 -6.57 8.94 29.57
N VAL A 639 -5.70 7.96 29.34
CA VAL A 639 -4.40 8.15 28.68
C VAL A 639 -4.41 7.41 27.36
N VAL A 640 -4.27 8.17 26.27
CA VAL A 640 -4.22 7.65 24.91
C VAL A 640 -2.83 7.88 24.34
N LYS A 641 -2.25 6.85 23.74
CA LYS A 641 -0.99 6.92 23.02
C LYS A 641 -1.13 6.18 21.69
N ASP A 642 -0.77 6.83 20.58
CA ASP A 642 -0.83 6.25 19.23
C ASP A 642 -2.22 5.69 18.86
N GLY A 643 -3.30 6.35 19.32
CA GLY A 643 -4.69 5.89 19.12
C GLY A 643 -5.13 4.76 20.06
N LYS A 644 -4.29 4.35 21.01
CA LYS A 644 -4.56 3.27 21.97
C LYS A 644 -4.78 3.81 23.37
N ILE A 645 -5.84 3.36 24.03
CA ILE A 645 -6.07 3.62 25.46
C ILE A 645 -5.09 2.74 26.26
N VAL A 646 -4.15 3.37 26.96
CA VAL A 646 -3.11 2.71 27.77
C VAL A 646 -3.35 2.82 29.28
N HIS A 647 -4.27 3.70 29.70
CA HIS A 647 -4.75 3.79 31.08
C HIS A 647 -6.13 4.44 31.08
N GLU A 648 -7.09 3.83 31.76
CA GLU A 648 -8.43 4.39 31.97
C GLU A 648 -8.89 4.07 33.37
N LYS A 649 -9.20 5.09 34.17
CA LYS A 649 -9.57 4.90 35.57
C LYS A 649 -10.35 6.07 36.14
N ALA A 650 -11.35 5.76 36.96
CA ALA A 650 -12.11 6.74 37.73
C ALA A 650 -11.59 6.86 39.17
N TYR A 651 -11.68 8.06 39.74
CA TYR A 651 -11.25 8.41 41.09
C TYR A 651 -12.30 9.30 41.77
N GLY A 652 -12.48 9.12 43.08
CA GLY A 652 -13.32 10.00 43.89
C GLY A 652 -14.82 9.83 43.65
N ASN A 653 -15.58 10.90 43.94
CA ASN A 653 -17.04 10.95 43.93
C ASN A 653 -17.55 12.11 43.07
N PHE A 654 -18.84 12.12 42.75
CA PHE A 654 -19.48 13.19 41.97
C PHE A 654 -19.38 14.55 42.67
N THR A 655 -19.45 14.57 44.00
CA THR A 655 -19.35 15.77 44.83
C THR A 655 -18.44 15.53 46.04
N TYR A 656 -18.10 16.58 46.78
CA TYR A 656 -17.24 16.48 47.97
C TYR A 656 -17.90 15.70 49.12
N ASP A 657 -19.22 15.45 49.05
CA ASP A 657 -19.90 14.60 50.02
C ASP A 657 -19.40 13.15 49.87
N LYS A 658 -18.95 12.58 50.99
CA LYS A 658 -18.49 11.18 51.05
C LYS A 658 -19.61 10.18 50.76
N LYS A 659 -20.88 10.57 50.90
CA LYS A 659 -22.07 9.78 50.55
C LYS A 659 -22.48 9.92 49.09
N SER A 660 -21.89 10.85 48.34
CA SER A 660 -22.13 11.03 46.91
C SER A 660 -21.70 9.80 46.11
N PRO A 661 -22.36 9.49 44.97
CA PRO A 661 -21.93 8.41 44.09
C PRO A 661 -20.45 8.51 43.71
N LYS A 662 -19.79 7.35 43.61
CA LYS A 662 -18.41 7.26 43.14
C LYS A 662 -18.35 7.54 41.64
N MET A 663 -17.23 8.09 41.19
CA MET A 663 -16.95 8.19 39.76
C MET A 663 -16.76 6.80 39.15
N GLU A 664 -17.39 6.57 38.02
CA GLU A 664 -17.17 5.45 37.10
C GLU A 664 -16.54 5.96 35.79
N VAL A 665 -15.89 5.08 35.01
CA VAL A 665 -15.20 5.49 33.76
C VAL A 665 -16.16 6.07 32.71
N ASN A 666 -17.43 5.71 32.79
CA ASN A 666 -18.52 6.21 31.94
C ASN A 666 -19.31 7.37 32.60
N THR A 667 -18.77 8.01 33.65
CA THR A 667 -19.45 9.15 34.29
C THR A 667 -19.61 10.29 33.29
N ILE A 668 -20.85 10.77 33.15
CA ILE A 668 -21.18 11.90 32.28
C ILE A 668 -20.87 13.20 33.03
N PHE A 669 -20.04 14.05 32.41
CA PHE A 669 -19.71 15.38 32.93
C PHE A 669 -20.48 16.44 32.16
N ASP A 670 -21.08 17.39 32.89
CA ASP A 670 -21.57 18.62 32.29
C ASP A 670 -20.38 19.53 31.99
N LEU A 671 -20.16 19.84 30.71
CA LEU A 671 -19.04 20.64 30.25
C LEU A 671 -19.47 22.09 30.07
N ALA A 672 -19.02 22.95 31.00
CA ALA A 672 -19.22 24.39 30.91
C ALA A 672 -17.89 25.13 30.77
N SER A 673 -17.92 26.32 30.15
CA SER A 673 -16.77 27.25 30.06
C SER A 673 -15.49 26.69 29.39
N VAL A 674 -15.63 25.71 28.50
CA VAL A 674 -14.52 25.04 27.79
C VAL A 674 -13.66 26.02 26.97
N THR A 675 -14.26 27.08 26.42
CA THR A 675 -13.58 28.08 25.59
C THR A 675 -12.37 28.73 26.28
N LYS A 676 -12.41 28.93 27.60
CA LYS A 676 -11.30 29.55 28.33
C LYS A 676 -10.04 28.69 28.29
N VAL A 677 -10.21 27.38 28.44
CA VAL A 677 -9.10 26.41 28.48
C VAL A 677 -8.64 26.06 27.07
N ILE A 678 -9.58 25.73 26.17
CA ILE A 678 -9.23 25.24 24.83
C ILE A 678 -8.78 26.38 23.92
N ALA A 679 -9.45 27.53 23.95
CA ALA A 679 -9.14 28.66 23.06
C ALA A 679 -8.18 29.64 23.74
N THR A 680 -8.60 30.33 24.79
CA THR A 680 -7.85 31.48 25.33
C THR A 680 -6.52 31.07 25.97
N THR A 681 -6.47 30.00 26.75
CA THR A 681 -5.22 29.51 27.36
C THR A 681 -4.25 28.98 26.31
N THR A 682 -4.71 28.17 25.34
CA THR A 682 -3.87 27.69 24.23
C THR A 682 -3.32 28.84 23.39
N ALA A 683 -4.15 29.82 23.06
CA ALA A 683 -3.71 31.01 22.34
C ALA A 683 -2.67 31.83 23.13
N ALA A 684 -2.86 31.94 24.46
CA ALA A 684 -1.86 32.56 25.33
C ALA A 684 -0.53 31.79 25.33
N MET A 685 -0.56 30.46 25.36
CA MET A 685 0.63 29.61 25.28
C MET A 685 1.39 29.80 23.97
N ILE A 686 0.68 29.87 22.84
CA ILE A 686 1.27 30.16 21.52
C ILE A 686 1.94 31.54 21.53
N CYS A 687 1.27 32.55 22.09
CA CYS A 687 1.83 33.90 22.20
C CYS A 687 3.10 33.94 23.07
N VAL A 688 3.15 33.22 24.19
CA VAL A 688 4.36 33.09 25.02
C VAL A 688 5.48 32.38 24.25
N HIS A 689 5.16 31.27 23.58
CA HIS A 689 6.13 30.50 22.81
C HIS A 689 6.77 31.34 21.68
N ARG A 690 5.97 32.20 21.04
CA ARG A 690 6.41 33.12 19.98
C ARG A 690 7.06 34.40 20.50
N GLY A 691 7.20 34.57 21.82
CA GLY A 691 7.79 35.76 22.42
C GLY A 691 6.95 37.03 22.30
N LEU A 692 5.65 36.92 22.01
CA LEU A 692 4.75 38.07 21.87
C LEU A 692 4.45 38.72 23.24
N PHE A 693 4.44 37.94 24.32
CA PHE A 693 4.48 38.42 25.70
C PHE A 693 5.10 37.41 26.65
N ASN A 694 5.49 37.86 27.85
CA ASN A 694 5.93 37.01 28.96
C ASN A 694 4.86 36.89 30.03
N LEU A 695 4.85 35.77 30.75
CA LEU A 695 3.91 35.53 31.86
C LEU A 695 4.04 36.56 33.01
N GLU A 696 5.24 37.14 33.17
CA GLU A 696 5.51 38.17 34.15
C GLU A 696 5.20 39.59 33.65
N ASP A 697 4.83 39.78 32.38
CA ASP A 697 4.48 41.11 31.90
C ASP A 697 3.21 41.63 32.60
N LYS A 698 3.21 42.93 32.90
CA LYS A 698 1.99 43.62 33.37
C LYS A 698 0.98 43.69 32.25
N VAL A 699 -0.30 43.47 32.54
CA VAL A 699 -1.38 43.58 31.55
C VAL A 699 -1.41 44.98 30.91
N SER A 700 -1.11 46.00 31.71
CA SER A 700 -1.04 47.41 31.30
C SER A 700 0.01 47.71 30.23
N LYS A 701 1.02 46.84 30.05
CA LYS A 701 1.99 46.94 28.94
C LYS A 701 1.30 46.82 27.58
N TYR A 702 0.26 46.00 27.48
CA TYR A 702 -0.47 45.71 26.24
C TYR A 702 -1.80 46.46 26.16
N ILE A 703 -2.39 46.75 27.32
CA ILE A 703 -3.68 47.42 27.43
C ILE A 703 -3.53 48.56 28.46
N PRO A 704 -3.00 49.74 28.08
CA PRO A 704 -2.72 50.82 29.04
C PRO A 704 -3.92 51.26 29.88
N LYS A 705 -5.12 51.28 29.27
CA LYS A 705 -6.38 51.63 29.95
C LYS A 705 -6.78 50.67 31.09
N PHE A 706 -6.17 49.49 31.15
CA PHE A 706 -6.39 48.53 32.23
C PHE A 706 -5.74 48.97 33.55
N ALA A 707 -4.70 49.81 33.52
CA ALA A 707 -4.03 50.36 34.71
C ALA A 707 -4.89 51.42 35.41
N SER A 708 -5.94 50.97 36.09
CA SER A 708 -6.85 51.82 36.86
C SER A 708 -7.38 51.06 38.07
N HIS A 709 -7.83 51.77 39.10
CA HIS A 709 -8.53 51.19 40.25
C HIS A 709 -7.78 50.00 40.90
N GLY A 710 -6.46 50.10 41.04
CA GLY A 710 -5.60 49.11 41.71
C GLY A 710 -5.09 47.97 40.83
N LYS A 711 -5.30 48.03 39.51
CA LYS A 711 -4.95 46.95 38.55
C LYS A 711 -3.54 47.05 37.97
N ASP A 712 -2.74 48.02 38.43
CA ASP A 712 -1.42 48.38 37.88
C ASP A 712 -0.37 47.27 37.99
N GLU A 713 -0.54 46.36 38.95
CA GLU A 713 0.38 45.25 39.23
C GLU A 713 -0.11 43.89 38.71
N VAL A 714 -1.28 43.82 38.07
CA VAL A 714 -1.80 42.57 37.51
C VAL A 714 -0.93 42.14 36.33
N ARG A 715 -0.40 40.91 36.39
CA ARG A 715 0.41 40.30 35.34
C ARG A 715 -0.39 39.30 34.51
N ILE A 716 0.12 38.94 33.34
CA ILE A 716 -0.47 37.93 32.46
C ILE A 716 -0.74 36.62 33.21
N LYS A 717 0.23 36.13 33.98
CA LYS A 717 0.04 34.93 34.82
C LYS A 717 -1.13 35.05 35.79
N ASN A 718 -1.44 36.27 36.27
CA ASN A 718 -2.51 36.44 37.23
C ASN A 718 -3.90 36.29 36.61
N LEU A 719 -4.05 36.68 35.34
CA LEU A 719 -5.28 36.41 34.58
C LEU A 719 -5.48 34.91 34.38
N LEU A 720 -4.42 34.20 33.95
CA LEU A 720 -4.46 32.76 33.67
C LEU A 720 -4.61 31.89 34.93
N LEU A 721 -4.04 32.32 36.05
CA LEU A 721 -4.14 31.61 37.34
C LEU A 721 -5.42 31.97 38.12
N HIS A 722 -6.31 32.80 37.55
CA HIS A 722 -7.51 33.29 38.23
C HIS A 722 -7.21 33.90 39.62
N ASN A 723 -6.12 34.68 39.73
CA ASN A 723 -5.75 35.36 40.97
C ASN A 723 -5.49 36.85 40.75
N SER A 724 -6.09 37.44 39.72
CA SER A 724 -5.93 38.85 39.35
C SER A 724 -6.53 39.83 40.36
N GLY A 725 -7.50 39.40 41.17
CA GLY A 725 -8.30 40.29 42.02
C GLY A 725 -9.59 40.78 41.35
N LEU A 726 -9.81 40.45 40.07
CA LEU A 726 -11.05 40.83 39.37
C LEU A 726 -12.24 40.01 39.91
N PRO A 727 -13.45 40.59 39.92
CA PRO A 727 -14.67 39.87 40.27
C PRO A 727 -14.85 38.59 39.46
N SER A 728 -15.53 37.60 40.05
CA SER A 728 -15.77 36.31 39.41
C SER A 728 -16.63 36.43 38.16
N PHE A 729 -17.71 37.21 38.24
CA PHE A 729 -18.70 37.37 37.18
C PHE A 729 -19.42 38.73 37.27
N LYS A 730 -19.88 39.26 36.13
CA LYS A 730 -20.85 40.35 36.04
C LYS A 730 -21.89 40.04 34.95
N PRO A 731 -23.18 40.33 35.16
CA PRO A 731 -24.24 40.07 34.18
C PRO A 731 -24.27 41.14 33.07
N PHE A 732 -23.19 41.25 32.30
CA PHE A 732 -23.02 42.29 31.29
C PHE A 732 -24.14 42.34 30.25
N HIS A 733 -24.70 41.20 29.87
CA HIS A 733 -25.81 41.08 28.93
C HIS A 733 -27.09 41.79 29.40
N LYS A 734 -27.25 42.06 30.70
CA LYS A 734 -28.39 42.83 31.23
C LYS A 734 -28.17 44.34 31.15
N LYS A 735 -26.93 44.78 30.99
CA LYS A 735 -26.52 46.20 31.12
C LYS A 735 -26.03 46.81 29.82
N TYR A 736 -25.44 46.00 28.93
CA TYR A 736 -24.75 46.47 27.75
C TYR A 736 -25.15 45.67 26.51
N SER A 737 -25.24 46.35 25.37
CA SER A 737 -25.59 45.76 24.08
C SER A 737 -24.40 45.60 23.13
N THR A 738 -23.22 46.15 23.49
CA THR A 738 -22.03 46.10 22.63
C THR A 738 -20.79 45.60 23.40
N ALA A 739 -19.89 44.92 22.69
CA ALA A 739 -18.64 44.40 23.28
C ALA A 739 -17.76 45.53 23.85
N ASN A 740 -17.69 46.68 23.18
CA ASN A 740 -16.86 47.81 23.63
C ASN A 740 -17.30 48.37 24.99
N GLN A 741 -18.61 48.39 25.27
CA GLN A 741 -19.14 48.79 26.58
C GLN A 741 -18.76 47.78 27.66
N VAL A 742 -18.84 46.49 27.37
CA VAL A 742 -18.43 45.42 28.29
C VAL A 742 -16.94 45.53 28.62
N ILE A 743 -16.08 45.64 27.60
CA ILE A 743 -14.64 45.76 27.78
C ILE A 743 -14.28 47.04 28.57
N SER A 744 -14.97 48.15 28.30
CA SER A 744 -14.76 49.40 29.04
C SER A 744 -15.12 49.25 30.53
N ASP A 745 -16.23 48.57 30.86
CA ASP A 745 -16.61 48.30 32.26
C ASP A 745 -15.59 47.39 32.96
N ILE A 746 -15.08 46.35 32.26
CA ILE A 746 -14.03 45.48 32.79
C ILE A 746 -12.78 46.32 33.12
N TYR A 747 -12.37 47.22 32.24
CA TYR A 747 -11.19 48.05 32.46
C TYR A 747 -11.38 49.06 33.59
N SER A 748 -12.59 49.57 33.83
CA SER A 748 -12.89 50.45 34.97
C SER A 748 -13.24 49.71 36.27
N THR A 749 -13.27 48.38 36.27
CA THR A 749 -13.65 47.58 37.45
C THR A 749 -12.54 47.60 38.50
N SER A 750 -12.87 47.90 39.76
CA SER A 750 -11.93 47.78 40.90
C SER A 750 -11.62 46.32 41.22
N LEU A 751 -10.42 46.06 41.73
CA LEU A 751 -10.11 44.76 42.31
C LEU A 751 -10.89 44.54 43.61
N GLU A 752 -11.41 43.33 43.82
CA GLU A 752 -12.07 42.92 45.08
C GLU A 752 -11.05 42.51 46.15
N TYR A 753 -9.84 42.14 45.72
CA TYR A 753 -8.73 41.77 46.60
C TYR A 753 -7.40 42.00 45.90
N THR A 754 -6.32 42.11 46.68
CA THR A 754 -4.97 42.32 46.16
C THR A 754 -4.54 41.16 45.26
N THR A 755 -4.11 41.46 44.03
CA THR A 755 -3.64 40.48 43.04
C THR A 755 -2.63 39.51 43.65
N GLY A 756 -2.83 38.21 43.40
CA GLY A 756 -1.95 37.13 43.84
C GLY A 756 -2.20 36.62 45.27
N THR A 757 -3.06 37.26 46.06
CA THR A 757 -3.32 36.84 47.45
C THR A 757 -4.38 35.76 47.59
N LYS A 758 -5.29 35.61 46.60
CA LYS A 758 -6.36 34.60 46.55
C LYS A 758 -6.62 34.16 45.11
N THR A 759 -7.13 32.94 44.94
CA THR A 759 -7.63 32.44 43.65
C THR A 759 -9.14 32.50 43.64
N VAL A 760 -9.69 33.31 42.74
CA VAL A 760 -11.12 33.44 42.48
C VAL A 760 -11.33 33.30 40.98
N TYR A 761 -12.07 32.27 40.58
CA TYR A 761 -12.41 32.03 39.18
C TYR A 761 -13.10 33.27 38.60
N SER A 762 -12.49 33.87 37.57
CA SER A 762 -12.91 35.17 37.02
C SER A 762 -13.06 35.13 35.50
N ASP A 763 -14.30 35.33 35.05
CA ASP A 763 -14.65 35.50 33.64
C ASP A 763 -14.02 36.77 33.07
N LEU A 764 -14.02 37.84 33.85
CA LEU A 764 -13.46 39.14 33.48
C LEU A 764 -11.95 39.03 33.24
N GLY A 765 -11.26 38.21 34.03
CA GLY A 765 -9.83 37.92 33.84
C GLY A 765 -9.54 37.26 32.50
N MET A 766 -10.33 36.25 32.11
CA MET A 766 -10.13 35.54 30.84
C MET A 766 -10.55 36.36 29.63
N ILE A 767 -11.61 37.17 29.74
CA ILE A 767 -11.97 38.14 28.70
C ILE A 767 -10.81 39.13 28.48
N THR A 768 -10.20 39.61 29.56
CA THR A 768 -9.04 40.51 29.50
C THR A 768 -7.84 39.82 28.83
N MET A 769 -7.59 38.54 29.14
CA MET A 769 -6.53 37.77 28.50
C MET A 769 -6.74 37.64 26.98
N GLY A 770 -7.99 37.40 26.56
CA GLY A 770 -8.36 37.43 25.15
C GLY A 770 -7.97 38.75 24.49
N LYS A 771 -8.27 39.90 25.12
CA LYS A 771 -7.88 41.22 24.60
C LYS A 771 -6.38 41.46 24.57
N VAL A 772 -5.60 40.87 25.47
CA VAL A 772 -4.13 40.91 25.38
C VAL A 772 -3.66 40.16 24.14
N ILE A 773 -4.19 38.96 23.89
CA ILE A 773 -3.85 38.16 22.69
C ILE A 773 -4.20 38.95 21.42
N GLU A 774 -5.36 39.59 21.37
CA GLU A 774 -5.75 40.43 20.24
C GLU A 774 -4.77 41.58 20.02
N ALA A 775 -4.37 42.27 21.09
CA ALA A 775 -3.45 43.39 21.02
C ALA A 775 -2.06 43.00 20.50
N VAL A 776 -1.53 41.83 20.87
CA VAL A 776 -0.20 41.39 20.44
C VAL A 776 -0.19 40.67 19.09
N SER A 777 -1.30 40.06 18.70
CA SER A 777 -1.40 39.31 17.44
C SER A 777 -1.97 40.12 16.27
N GLY A 778 -2.68 41.22 16.55
CA GLY A 778 -3.39 42.00 15.54
C GLY A 778 -4.62 41.29 14.97
N LYS A 779 -5.04 40.16 15.54
CA LYS A 779 -6.23 39.39 15.14
C LYS A 779 -7.24 39.34 16.28
N SER A 780 -8.53 39.25 15.98
CA SER A 780 -9.53 38.90 16.99
C SER A 780 -9.26 37.48 17.53
N LEU A 781 -9.64 37.19 18.78
CA LEU A 781 -9.30 35.92 19.41
C LEU A 781 -9.86 34.72 18.64
N ASP A 782 -11.08 34.82 18.11
CA ASP A 782 -11.72 33.79 17.28
C ASP A 782 -10.93 33.52 15.99
N LYS A 783 -10.47 34.57 15.31
CA LYS A 783 -9.65 34.44 14.10
C LYS A 783 -8.27 33.87 14.42
N PHE A 784 -7.66 34.29 15.52
CA PHE A 784 -6.40 33.71 15.98
C PHE A 784 -6.54 32.21 16.24
N CYS A 785 -7.60 31.79 16.93
CA CYS A 785 -7.85 30.38 17.17
C CYS A 785 -8.09 29.61 15.87
N ASN A 786 -8.96 30.09 14.98
CA ASN A 786 -9.26 29.39 13.73
C ASN A 786 -8.02 29.17 12.83
N ASP A 787 -7.05 30.07 12.90
CA ASP A 787 -5.82 29.96 12.12
C ASP A 787 -4.76 29.04 12.78
N GLU A 788 -4.83 28.82 14.10
CA GLU A 788 -3.69 28.32 14.90
C GLU A 788 -4.03 27.16 15.87
N ILE A 789 -5.30 26.89 16.14
CA ILE A 789 -5.81 25.90 17.11
C ILE A 789 -6.94 25.12 16.45
#